data_AF-A0A530K7H2-F1
#
_entry.id   AF-A0A530K7H2-F1
#
_cell.length_a   1.000
_cell.length_b   1.000
_cell.length_c   1.000
_cell.angle_alpha   90.00
_cell.angle_beta   90.00
_cell.angle_gamma   90.00
#
_symmetry.space_group_name_H-M   'P 1'
#
loop_
_entity.id
_entity.type
_entity.pdbx_description
1 polymer ?
#
loop_
_entity_poly.entity_id
_entity_poly.type
_entity_poly.pdbx_seq_one_letter_code
_entity_poly.pdbx_strand_id
1 'polypeptide(L)'
;NGTATYNGPLTVIDSYPGGAPATSTFGPSPPWTCGPNGPGQFRCDNAGISLPAGASTPIVVKAVMPAGYQSDTVENCAEVKAIPGENDLTNNKACAKERFRHPNGGKPTLRITKVCNGSLAGAAVVSCRITVISLGTAAPTGPVRVNDAATLVAGGAPVQIQTVTPDGAEWACGPVPASALSCQIPGAVMTPGTSRHFDVTVSANGAFENCARGSYGPAPGDDIVYPIGQACAKGGGSSTIRVEKTGDRECKLGQPCSFEITITNDGTTPFSGPVRIGDAIGVEGLGRLEGVEITSIDPPFGCSPEPATLPASCIANLTLGAGESQVHHVTVVIPDDGRLANLQGNVSGQNCVGVLSPDTRVQGGGDVLSDGQANIQGDRGKAYACHPFTISQETKKECSQGFVMNDAGRCVCPEGTTFRNGQCTGGGTDVVPLPPPPKRCVLLEGQIRTEDGRCVCPRGTGLKNGKCVRTDRPEQCTIRGQVHNADGDCVCPRGTEVRNGACRPIRPKPEQCTIRGQLHNADGDCVCPQGTEVRNGACRPIRPKPDQCTIRGQVHDANGDCVCPRGTEVQGNACRRKQPTQEQCDIRGQVHNKRGECVCPRGTEVINGACRRPRQEVECAPGSQMINGQCQPIIRRRCPEGTIGRYPNCRPIRGQPSLELNPGLLLQQVLPRRTPQVEQQQDPDPNRILKLQQQ
;
A
#
# COMPACT_ATOMS: atom_id res chain seq x y z
N ASN A 1 -7.94 -81.67 19.04
CA ASN A 1 -6.54 -81.76 18.55
C ASN A 1 -6.07 -83.20 18.59
N GLY A 2 -5.71 -83.79 17.45
CA GLY A 2 -5.10 -85.11 17.38
C GLY A 2 -3.62 -85.10 17.80
N THR A 3 -3.09 -86.27 18.16
CA THR A 3 -1.69 -86.46 18.57
C THR A 3 -0.78 -86.91 17.42
N ALA A 4 -1.35 -87.25 16.25
CA ALA A 4 -0.63 -87.71 15.07
C ALA A 4 -0.51 -86.61 14.01
N THR A 5 0.51 -86.72 13.15
CA THR A 5 0.65 -85.84 11.97
C THR A 5 -0.40 -86.22 10.94
N TYR A 6 -1.20 -85.25 10.51
CA TYR A 6 -2.12 -85.42 9.39
C TYR A 6 -1.35 -85.25 8.07
N ASN A 7 -1.51 -86.22 7.16
CA ASN A 7 -0.96 -86.15 5.80
C ASN A 7 -2.08 -86.52 4.82
N GLY A 8 -2.53 -85.56 4.00
CA GLY A 8 -3.60 -85.83 3.05
C GLY A 8 -4.27 -84.59 2.49
N PRO A 9 -5.32 -84.77 1.67
CA PRO A 9 -6.06 -83.67 1.08
C PRO A 9 -7.02 -83.03 2.09
N LEU A 10 -6.97 -81.70 2.19
CA LEU A 10 -7.87 -80.93 3.04
C LEU A 10 -8.78 -80.04 2.19
N THR A 11 -10.08 -80.06 2.51
CA THR A 11 -11.06 -79.14 1.91
C THR A 11 -11.65 -78.24 2.98
N VAL A 12 -11.70 -76.94 2.72
CA VAL A 12 -12.43 -75.94 3.50
C VAL A 12 -13.56 -75.34 2.66
N ILE A 13 -14.75 -75.21 3.25
CA ILE A 13 -15.88 -74.45 2.71
C ILE A 13 -16.00 -73.15 3.50
N ASP A 14 -15.81 -72.03 2.82
CA ASP A 14 -15.98 -70.67 3.35
C ASP A 14 -17.35 -70.14 2.92
N SER A 15 -18.11 -69.51 3.83
CA SER A 15 -19.50 -69.14 3.59
C SER A 15 -19.89 -67.84 4.27
N TYR A 16 -20.73 -67.05 3.61
CA TYR A 16 -21.27 -65.77 4.08
C TYR A 16 -22.78 -65.89 4.35
N PRO A 17 -23.23 -66.28 5.57
CA PRO A 17 -24.64 -66.54 5.87
C PRO A 17 -25.53 -65.32 5.70
N GLY A 18 -24.98 -64.12 5.91
CA GLY A 18 -25.69 -62.84 5.80
C GLY A 18 -25.83 -62.31 4.36
N GLY A 19 -25.36 -63.04 3.35
CA GLY A 19 -25.46 -62.64 1.94
C GLY A 19 -24.10 -62.58 1.25
N ALA A 20 -24.12 -62.82 -0.07
CA ALA A 20 -22.91 -62.98 -0.86
C ALA A 20 -22.11 -61.67 -1.01
N PRO A 21 -20.77 -61.72 -0.90
CA PRO A 21 -19.92 -60.60 -1.26
C PRO A 21 -19.96 -60.34 -2.77
N ALA A 22 -19.68 -59.10 -3.17
CA ALA A 22 -19.50 -58.70 -4.56
C ALA A 22 -18.23 -59.34 -5.17
N THR A 23 -17.15 -59.42 -4.38
CA THR A 23 -15.93 -60.16 -4.76
C THR A 23 -15.31 -60.84 -3.53
N SER A 24 -14.58 -61.93 -3.76
CA SER A 24 -13.75 -62.58 -2.74
C SER A 24 -12.49 -63.13 -3.36
N THR A 25 -11.38 -62.97 -2.64
CA THR A 25 -10.06 -63.43 -3.04
C THR A 25 -9.43 -64.19 -1.89
N PHE A 26 -8.80 -65.32 -2.18
CA PHE A 26 -8.24 -66.23 -1.19
C PHE A 26 -6.73 -66.39 -1.42
N GLY A 27 -5.98 -66.58 -0.33
CA GLY A 27 -4.55 -66.87 -0.41
C GLY A 27 -4.01 -67.55 0.85
N PRO A 28 -2.78 -68.07 0.81
CA PRO A 28 -1.91 -68.10 -0.37
C PRO A 28 -2.31 -69.18 -1.40
N SER A 29 -2.19 -68.85 -2.69
CA SER A 29 -2.43 -69.76 -3.82
C SER A 29 -1.21 -69.74 -4.74
N PRO A 30 -0.35 -70.78 -4.78
CA PRO A 30 -0.40 -72.05 -4.01
C PRO A 30 -0.12 -71.87 -2.50
N PRO A 31 -0.47 -72.85 -1.63
CA PRO A 31 -0.92 -74.21 -1.96
C PRO A 31 -2.44 -74.40 -2.00
N TRP A 32 -3.24 -73.36 -1.70
CA TRP A 32 -4.70 -73.46 -1.74
C TRP A 32 -5.24 -73.16 -3.13
N THR A 33 -6.12 -74.02 -3.63
CA THR A 33 -6.92 -73.76 -4.84
C THR A 33 -8.35 -73.45 -4.39
N CYS A 34 -8.75 -72.19 -4.50
CA CYS A 34 -10.07 -71.72 -4.06
C CYS A 34 -10.94 -71.29 -5.24
N GLY A 35 -12.22 -71.68 -5.23
CA GLY A 35 -13.20 -71.30 -6.25
C GLY A 35 -14.63 -71.19 -5.69
N PRO A 36 -15.55 -70.56 -6.44
CA PRO A 36 -16.94 -70.45 -6.02
C PRO A 36 -17.60 -71.83 -5.91
N ASN A 37 -18.37 -72.04 -4.85
CA ASN A 37 -19.11 -73.29 -4.54
C ASN A 37 -20.63 -73.06 -4.39
N GLY A 38 -21.09 -71.84 -4.68
CA GLY A 38 -22.49 -71.42 -4.58
C GLY A 38 -22.60 -69.92 -4.24
N PRO A 39 -23.81 -69.36 -4.17
CA PRO A 39 -24.00 -67.98 -3.74
C PRO A 39 -23.40 -67.74 -2.35
N GLY A 40 -22.37 -66.89 -2.27
CA GLY A 40 -21.69 -66.58 -1.01
C GLY A 40 -20.96 -67.78 -0.38
N GLN A 41 -20.63 -68.81 -1.17
CA GLN A 41 -19.86 -69.97 -0.71
C GLN A 41 -18.65 -70.20 -1.61
N PHE A 42 -17.53 -70.56 -1.00
CA PHE A 42 -16.26 -70.82 -1.67
C PHE A 42 -15.65 -72.11 -1.16
N ARG A 43 -15.12 -72.92 -2.07
CA ARG A 43 -14.42 -74.17 -1.77
C ARG A 43 -12.93 -73.96 -1.97
N CYS A 44 -12.14 -74.24 -0.94
CA CYS A 44 -10.69 -74.19 -0.95
C CYS A 44 -10.13 -75.59 -0.72
N ASP A 45 -9.31 -76.07 -1.66
CA ASP A 45 -8.68 -77.39 -1.60
C ASP A 45 -7.16 -77.29 -1.50
N ASN A 46 -6.57 -78.13 -0.65
CA ASN A 46 -5.13 -78.39 -0.60
C ASN A 46 -4.90 -79.89 -0.78
N ALA A 47 -4.22 -80.28 -1.86
CA ALA A 47 -4.16 -81.67 -2.31
C ALA A 47 -3.30 -82.61 -1.44
N GLY A 48 -2.43 -82.07 -0.58
CA GLY A 48 -1.45 -82.89 0.15
C GLY A 48 -0.78 -82.13 1.29
N ILE A 49 -1.59 -81.66 2.25
CA ILE A 49 -1.05 -80.94 3.39
C ILE A 49 -0.47 -81.91 4.43
N SER A 50 0.67 -81.53 5.00
CA SER A 50 1.26 -82.18 6.17
C SER A 50 1.13 -81.26 7.38
N LEU A 51 0.33 -81.64 8.36
CA LEU A 51 0.10 -80.90 9.60
C LEU A 51 0.51 -81.74 10.80
N PRO A 52 1.70 -81.50 11.37
CA PRO A 52 2.10 -82.08 12.65
C PRO A 52 1.12 -81.71 13.77
N ALA A 53 1.09 -82.50 14.85
CA ALA A 53 0.27 -82.20 16.01
C ALA A 53 0.59 -80.79 16.56
N GLY A 54 -0.42 -79.93 16.64
CA GLY A 54 -0.28 -78.54 17.07
C GLY A 54 0.13 -77.52 15.99
N ALA A 55 0.41 -77.97 14.76
CA ALA A 55 0.67 -77.08 13.64
C ALA A 55 -0.62 -76.47 13.06
N SER A 56 -0.50 -75.32 12.41
CA SER A 56 -1.60 -74.62 11.75
C SER A 56 -1.19 -74.09 10.38
N THR A 57 -2.13 -73.99 9.45
CA THR A 57 -1.95 -73.31 8.16
C THR A 57 -3.02 -72.23 7.99
N PRO A 58 -2.67 -71.02 7.51
CA PRO A 58 -3.65 -69.97 7.28
C PRO A 58 -4.30 -70.09 5.89
N ILE A 59 -5.59 -69.76 5.84
CA ILE A 59 -6.28 -69.32 4.62
C ILE A 59 -6.73 -67.88 4.89
N VAL A 60 -6.25 -66.94 4.08
CA VAL A 60 -6.61 -65.53 4.17
C VAL A 60 -7.66 -65.25 3.11
N VAL A 61 -8.76 -64.63 3.52
CA VAL A 61 -9.83 -64.18 2.63
C VAL A 61 -9.94 -62.66 2.66
N LYS A 62 -10.05 -62.05 1.48
CA LYS A 62 -10.39 -60.63 1.31
C LYS A 62 -11.65 -60.54 0.48
N ALA A 63 -12.73 -60.05 1.09
CA ALA A 63 -14.03 -59.89 0.48
C ALA A 63 -14.47 -58.42 0.40
N VAL A 64 -15.24 -58.09 -0.63
CA VAL A 64 -15.87 -56.76 -0.81
C VAL A 64 -17.39 -56.97 -0.81
N MET A 65 -18.11 -56.34 0.11
CA MET A 65 -19.58 -56.41 0.14
C MET A 65 -20.23 -55.46 -0.87
N PRO A 66 -21.43 -55.78 -1.39
CA PRO A 66 -22.14 -54.90 -2.32
C PRO A 66 -22.56 -53.58 -1.65
N ALA A 67 -22.65 -52.50 -2.44
CA ALA A 67 -22.99 -51.15 -1.95
C ALA A 67 -24.39 -51.01 -1.32
N GLY A 68 -25.27 -52.01 -1.46
CA GLY A 68 -26.61 -52.07 -0.88
C GLY A 68 -26.78 -53.19 0.16
N TYR A 69 -25.69 -53.64 0.80
CA TYR A 69 -25.74 -54.67 1.84
C TYR A 69 -26.58 -54.20 3.04
N GLN A 70 -27.63 -54.96 3.38
CA GLN A 70 -28.68 -54.52 4.30
C GLN A 70 -28.32 -54.69 5.80
N SER A 71 -27.36 -55.54 6.12
CA SER A 71 -26.94 -55.80 7.51
C SER A 71 -25.79 -54.89 7.92
N ASP A 72 -25.77 -54.48 9.19
CA ASP A 72 -24.65 -53.76 9.79
C ASP A 72 -23.50 -54.67 10.23
N THR A 73 -23.64 -55.98 10.03
CA THR A 73 -22.62 -56.98 10.31
C THR A 73 -22.48 -57.97 9.16
N VAL A 74 -21.24 -58.37 8.85
CA VAL A 74 -20.94 -59.55 8.03
C VAL A 74 -20.44 -60.66 8.93
N GLU A 75 -20.91 -61.87 8.66
CA GLU A 75 -20.36 -63.10 9.23
C GLU A 75 -19.73 -63.89 8.09
N ASN A 76 -18.49 -64.33 8.29
CA ASN A 76 -17.84 -65.33 7.45
C ASN A 76 -17.55 -66.59 8.27
N CYS A 77 -17.97 -67.74 7.77
CA CYS A 77 -17.81 -69.03 8.42
C CYS A 77 -16.99 -69.97 7.54
N ALA A 78 -15.87 -70.47 8.10
CA ALA A 78 -15.05 -71.52 7.49
C ALA A 78 -15.37 -72.86 8.12
N GLU A 79 -15.55 -73.89 7.29
CA GLU A 79 -15.85 -75.26 7.70
C GLU A 79 -14.94 -76.26 7.00
N VAL A 80 -14.18 -77.03 7.77
CA VAL A 80 -13.31 -78.10 7.24
C VAL A 80 -14.17 -79.34 6.97
N LYS A 81 -14.09 -79.90 5.76
CA LYS A 81 -14.77 -81.18 5.48
C LYS A 81 -14.13 -82.30 6.28
N ALA A 82 -14.98 -83.18 6.80
CA ALA A 82 -14.57 -84.36 7.56
C ALA A 82 -13.48 -85.16 6.80
N ILE A 83 -12.39 -85.46 7.50
CA ILE A 83 -11.33 -86.33 6.98
C ILE A 83 -11.57 -87.79 7.38
N PRO A 84 -11.00 -88.78 6.66
CA PRO A 84 -11.16 -90.19 7.02
C PRO A 84 -10.69 -90.48 8.45
N GLY A 85 -11.56 -91.09 9.26
CA GLY A 85 -11.27 -91.44 10.66
C GLY A 85 -11.49 -90.32 11.68
N GLU A 86 -11.98 -89.15 11.26
CA GLU A 86 -12.39 -88.08 12.17
C GLU A 86 -13.75 -88.41 12.81
N ASN A 87 -13.77 -88.49 14.15
CA ASN A 87 -14.97 -88.80 14.93
C ASN A 87 -15.62 -87.56 15.57
N ASP A 88 -14.84 -86.48 15.73
CA ASP A 88 -15.33 -85.21 16.25
C ASP A 88 -15.41 -84.21 15.11
N LEU A 89 -16.63 -83.85 14.72
CA LEU A 89 -16.89 -82.85 13.69
C LEU A 89 -17.33 -81.51 14.28
N THR A 90 -17.48 -81.43 15.62
CA THR A 90 -18.04 -80.25 16.29
C THR A 90 -17.08 -79.05 16.25
N ASN A 91 -15.79 -79.32 16.04
CA ASN A 91 -14.72 -78.34 15.93
C ASN A 91 -14.38 -77.97 14.48
N ASN A 92 -15.09 -78.50 13.48
CA ASN A 92 -14.76 -78.26 12.08
C ASN A 92 -15.22 -76.90 11.56
N LYS A 93 -16.08 -76.20 12.30
CA LYS A 93 -16.65 -74.91 11.90
C LYS A 93 -16.25 -73.78 12.84
N ALA A 94 -15.80 -72.68 12.26
CA ALA A 94 -15.54 -71.44 12.98
C ALA A 94 -16.07 -70.24 12.17
N CYS A 95 -16.67 -69.27 12.87
CA CYS A 95 -17.20 -68.06 12.26
C CYS A 95 -16.54 -66.81 12.84
N ALA A 96 -16.27 -65.84 11.98
CA ALA A 96 -15.83 -64.50 12.35
C ALA A 96 -16.93 -63.50 11.96
N LYS A 97 -17.25 -62.58 12.87
CA LYS A 97 -18.19 -61.48 12.63
C LYS A 97 -17.46 -60.15 12.62
N GLU A 98 -17.72 -59.34 11.61
CA GLU A 98 -17.21 -57.98 11.48
C GLU A 98 -18.39 -57.02 11.34
N ARG A 99 -18.31 -55.83 11.94
CA ARG A 99 -19.36 -54.82 11.84
C ARG A 99 -19.05 -53.82 10.74
N PHE A 100 -19.97 -53.63 9.79
CA PHE A 100 -19.95 -52.46 8.92
C PHE A 100 -20.32 -51.23 9.74
N ARG A 101 -19.48 -50.20 9.64
CA ARG A 101 -19.88 -48.87 10.09
C ARG A 101 -20.83 -48.27 9.05
N HIS A 102 -22.11 -48.64 9.12
CA HIS A 102 -23.17 -47.87 8.48
C HIS A 102 -23.51 -46.68 9.41
N PRO A 103 -23.27 -45.42 8.99
CA PRO A 103 -23.85 -44.29 9.71
C PRO A 103 -25.37 -44.33 9.44
N ASN A 104 -26.13 -44.71 10.47
CA ASN A 104 -27.59 -44.62 10.60
C ASN A 104 -28.30 -43.86 9.46
N GLY A 105 -28.78 -44.54 8.41
CA GLY A 105 -29.84 -44.11 7.47
C GLY A 105 -29.74 -42.74 6.75
N GLY A 106 -28.77 -41.89 7.08
CA GLY A 106 -28.69 -40.51 6.62
C GLY A 106 -27.33 -40.21 6.04
N LYS A 107 -27.31 -39.46 4.94
CA LYS A 107 -26.08 -39.06 4.25
C LYS A 107 -25.71 -37.64 4.69
N PRO A 108 -24.54 -37.44 5.33
CA PRO A 108 -24.02 -36.10 5.54
C PRO A 108 -23.68 -35.47 4.19
N THR A 109 -24.38 -34.39 3.87
CA THR A 109 -24.15 -33.57 2.67
C THR A 109 -23.95 -32.15 3.17
N LEU A 110 -22.78 -31.59 2.88
CA LEU A 110 -22.46 -30.22 3.25
C LEU A 110 -22.23 -29.40 1.98
N ARG A 111 -22.45 -28.09 2.08
CA ARG A 111 -22.09 -27.11 1.05
C ARG A 111 -21.28 -26.00 1.70
N ILE A 112 -20.25 -25.54 1.02
CA ILE A 112 -19.50 -24.34 1.40
C ILE A 112 -19.86 -23.18 0.45
N THR A 113 -20.06 -22.00 1.00
CA THR A 113 -20.21 -20.74 0.26
C THR A 113 -19.28 -19.69 0.84
N LYS A 114 -18.91 -18.72 0.02
CA LYS A 114 -18.05 -17.62 0.42
C LYS A 114 -18.48 -16.34 -0.26
N VAL A 115 -18.55 -15.27 0.51
CA VAL A 115 -18.87 -13.93 0.02
C VAL A 115 -17.86 -12.96 0.62
N CYS A 116 -17.24 -12.14 -0.21
CA CYS A 116 -16.42 -11.01 0.24
C CYS A 116 -17.21 -9.73 0.03
N ASN A 117 -17.13 -8.80 0.97
CA ASN A 117 -17.73 -7.49 0.82
C ASN A 117 -17.08 -6.76 -0.36
N GLY A 118 -17.90 -5.96 -1.07
CA GLY A 118 -17.39 -5.05 -2.10
C GLY A 118 -16.29 -4.14 -1.55
N SER A 119 -15.35 -3.76 -2.41
CA SER A 119 -14.24 -2.89 -2.01
C SER A 119 -14.78 -1.47 -1.76
N LEU A 120 -14.42 -0.87 -0.63
CA LEU A 120 -14.67 0.55 -0.36
C LEU A 120 -13.42 1.36 -0.70
N ALA A 121 -13.60 2.60 -1.16
CA ALA A 121 -12.49 3.52 -1.31
C ALA A 121 -11.74 3.71 0.03
N GLY A 122 -10.42 3.52 0.00
CA GLY A 122 -9.56 3.63 1.17
C GLY A 122 -9.57 2.42 2.11
N ALA A 123 -10.28 1.34 1.80
CA ALA A 123 -10.24 0.11 2.59
C ALA A 123 -8.91 -0.62 2.41
N ALA A 124 -8.10 -0.67 3.46
CA ALA A 124 -6.90 -1.52 3.52
C ALA A 124 -7.24 -3.00 3.82
N VAL A 125 -8.48 -3.27 4.22
CA VAL A 125 -8.95 -4.57 4.71
C VAL A 125 -10.37 -4.84 4.19
N VAL A 126 -10.63 -6.06 3.74
CA VAL A 126 -11.92 -6.52 3.21
C VAL A 126 -12.41 -7.71 4.04
N SER A 127 -13.66 -7.65 4.50
CA SER A 127 -14.29 -8.76 5.21
C SER A 127 -14.84 -9.80 4.22
N CYS A 128 -14.64 -11.08 4.51
CA CYS A 128 -15.21 -12.19 3.77
C CYS A 128 -15.87 -13.17 4.73
N ARG A 129 -17.12 -13.52 4.47
CA ARG A 129 -17.88 -14.55 5.18
C ARG A 129 -17.72 -15.90 4.50
N ILE A 130 -17.33 -16.92 5.27
CA ILE A 130 -17.34 -18.31 4.83
C ILE A 130 -18.46 -19.02 5.57
N THR A 131 -19.38 -19.65 4.83
CA THR A 131 -20.53 -20.36 5.40
C THR A 131 -20.49 -21.83 5.01
N VAL A 132 -20.71 -22.71 5.99
CA VAL A 132 -20.92 -24.14 5.78
C VAL A 132 -22.38 -24.46 6.11
N ILE A 133 -23.07 -25.11 5.18
CA ILE A 133 -24.49 -25.43 5.28
C ILE A 133 -24.67 -26.94 5.23
N SER A 134 -25.40 -27.50 6.18
CA SER A 134 -25.79 -28.91 6.22
C SER A 134 -27.07 -29.13 5.43
N LEU A 135 -26.95 -29.79 4.28
CA LEU A 135 -28.04 -30.13 3.37
C LEU A 135 -28.43 -31.61 3.46
N GLY A 136 -27.66 -32.40 4.22
CA GLY A 136 -27.83 -33.84 4.36
C GLY A 136 -28.93 -34.21 5.36
N THR A 137 -29.14 -35.52 5.49
CA THR A 137 -30.13 -36.10 6.41
C THR A 137 -29.51 -36.57 7.73
N ALA A 138 -28.18 -36.46 7.88
CA ALA A 138 -27.45 -36.73 9.12
C ALA A 138 -26.26 -35.78 9.29
N ALA A 139 -25.81 -35.62 10.54
CA ALA A 139 -24.59 -34.88 10.86
C ALA A 139 -23.33 -35.66 10.43
N PRO A 140 -22.22 -34.98 10.05
CA PRO A 140 -20.93 -35.62 9.80
C PRO A 140 -20.40 -36.37 11.02
N THR A 141 -19.82 -37.55 10.79
CA THR A 141 -19.26 -38.42 11.84
C THR A 141 -17.89 -37.97 12.36
N GLY A 142 -17.23 -37.03 11.67
CA GLY A 142 -15.96 -36.43 12.09
C GLY A 142 -15.99 -34.91 12.00
N PRO A 143 -14.91 -34.21 12.42
CA PRO A 143 -14.86 -32.76 12.39
C PRO A 143 -14.97 -32.23 10.96
N VAL A 144 -15.66 -31.11 10.79
CA VAL A 144 -15.66 -30.34 9.56
C VAL A 144 -14.48 -29.38 9.60
N ARG A 145 -13.65 -29.38 8.54
CA ARG A 145 -12.45 -28.56 8.40
C ARG A 145 -12.60 -27.64 7.19
N VAL A 146 -12.22 -26.38 7.35
CA VAL A 146 -12.20 -25.37 6.31
C VAL A 146 -10.81 -24.76 6.26
N ASN A 147 -10.16 -24.83 5.10
CA ASN A 147 -8.90 -24.15 4.83
C ASN A 147 -9.16 -22.97 3.89
N ASP A 148 -8.85 -21.76 4.35
CA ASP A 148 -9.04 -20.49 3.63
C ASP A 148 -7.69 -19.86 3.28
N ALA A 149 -7.53 -19.42 2.03
CA ALA A 149 -6.32 -18.74 1.58
C ALA A 149 -6.65 -17.70 0.52
N ALA A 150 -5.99 -16.55 0.60
CA ALA A 150 -6.16 -15.44 -0.33
C ALA A 150 -4.91 -15.21 -1.17
N THR A 151 -5.10 -14.87 -2.45
CA THR A 151 -4.02 -14.55 -3.39
C THR A 151 -4.37 -13.32 -4.21
N LEU A 152 -3.38 -12.47 -4.52
CA LEU A 152 -3.58 -11.35 -5.43
C LEU A 152 -3.95 -11.86 -6.83
N VAL A 153 -4.96 -11.25 -7.45
CA VAL A 153 -5.36 -11.58 -8.83
C VAL A 153 -4.21 -11.28 -9.79
N ALA A 154 -3.45 -10.20 -9.52
CA ALA A 154 -2.21 -9.91 -10.22
C ALA A 154 -1.05 -10.70 -9.58
N GLY A 155 -0.54 -11.69 -10.33
CA GLY A 155 0.69 -12.40 -9.96
C GLY A 155 0.56 -13.51 -8.91
N GLY A 156 -0.63 -13.76 -8.34
CA GLY A 156 -0.88 -14.93 -7.48
C GLY A 156 -0.19 -14.91 -6.12
N ALA A 157 0.40 -13.78 -5.72
CA ALA A 157 1.11 -13.68 -4.45
C ALA A 157 0.14 -13.87 -3.26
N PRO A 158 0.52 -14.61 -2.21
CA PRO A 158 -0.34 -14.85 -1.05
C PRO A 158 -0.63 -13.55 -0.29
N VAL A 159 -1.87 -13.42 0.18
CA VAL A 159 -2.41 -12.27 0.89
C VAL A 159 -2.68 -12.69 2.34
N GLN A 160 -2.45 -11.76 3.28
CA GLN A 160 -2.62 -12.05 4.71
C GLN A 160 -4.08 -11.93 5.13
N ILE A 161 -4.59 -13.00 5.74
CA ILE A 161 -5.80 -13.00 6.57
C ILE A 161 -5.40 -12.43 7.93
N GLN A 162 -5.98 -11.30 8.32
CA GLN A 162 -5.60 -10.52 9.50
C GLN A 162 -6.36 -10.94 10.75
N THR A 163 -7.66 -11.19 10.62
CA THR A 163 -8.53 -11.57 11.75
C THR A 163 -9.51 -12.66 11.31
N VAL A 164 -10.02 -13.40 12.30
CA VAL A 164 -11.10 -14.36 12.15
C VAL A 164 -12.10 -14.19 13.29
N THR A 165 -13.38 -14.10 12.95
CA THR A 165 -14.49 -13.94 13.91
C THR A 165 -15.54 -15.02 13.63
N PRO A 166 -15.52 -16.13 14.38
CA PRO A 166 -16.53 -17.18 14.23
C PRO A 166 -17.90 -16.80 14.80
N ASP A 167 -18.96 -17.42 14.29
CA ASP A 167 -20.33 -17.21 14.75
C ASP A 167 -20.67 -17.85 16.11
N GLY A 168 -19.76 -18.66 16.65
CA GLY A 168 -19.92 -19.33 17.93
C GLY A 168 -18.64 -20.01 18.38
N ALA A 169 -18.60 -20.40 19.65
CA ALA A 169 -17.40 -20.93 20.33
C ALA A 169 -16.99 -22.34 19.87
N GLU A 170 -17.83 -23.04 19.11
CA GLU A 170 -17.56 -24.39 18.61
C GLU A 170 -16.56 -24.40 17.44
N TRP A 171 -16.35 -23.25 16.80
CA TRP A 171 -15.28 -23.08 15.84
C TRP A 171 -13.93 -22.95 16.54
N ALA A 172 -12.98 -23.80 16.16
CA ALA A 172 -11.58 -23.68 16.51
C ALA A 172 -10.79 -23.29 15.25
N CYS A 173 -10.29 -22.05 15.22
CA CYS A 173 -9.48 -21.53 14.13
C CYS A 173 -8.01 -21.38 14.53
N GLY A 174 -7.11 -21.52 13.55
CA GLY A 174 -5.68 -21.29 13.71
C GLY A 174 -5.36 -19.82 14.01
N PRO A 175 -4.12 -19.53 14.44
CA PRO A 175 -3.69 -18.17 14.74
C PRO A 175 -3.69 -17.30 13.49
N VAL A 176 -4.02 -16.03 13.68
CA VAL A 176 -3.95 -14.95 12.68
C VAL A 176 -3.00 -13.86 13.18
N PRO A 177 -2.27 -13.16 12.29
CA PRO A 177 -2.36 -13.18 10.83
C PRO A 177 -1.77 -14.44 10.17
N ALA A 178 -2.36 -14.88 9.04
CA ALA A 178 -1.92 -16.07 8.30
C ALA A 178 -2.14 -15.93 6.78
N SER A 179 -1.28 -16.55 5.96
CA SER A 179 -1.49 -16.70 4.51
C SER A 179 -2.43 -17.85 4.15
N ALA A 180 -2.62 -18.80 5.07
CA ALA A 180 -3.59 -19.87 4.99
C ALA A 180 -4.16 -20.13 6.39
N LEU A 181 -5.45 -19.92 6.56
CA LEU A 181 -6.17 -20.11 7.80
C LEU A 181 -6.85 -21.48 7.79
N SER A 182 -6.71 -22.25 8.87
CA SER A 182 -7.46 -23.49 9.07
C SER A 182 -8.44 -23.33 10.21
N CYS A 183 -9.71 -23.63 9.97
CA CYS A 183 -10.79 -23.63 10.95
C CYS A 183 -11.45 -25.01 11.00
N GLN A 184 -11.83 -25.46 12.19
CA GLN A 184 -12.55 -26.71 12.39
C GLN A 184 -13.77 -26.53 13.31
N ILE A 185 -14.83 -27.29 13.07
CA ILE A 185 -16.01 -27.36 13.92
C ILE A 185 -16.42 -28.84 14.10
N PRO A 186 -16.88 -29.27 15.28
CA PRO A 186 -17.33 -30.65 15.47
C PRO A 186 -18.46 -31.04 14.50
N GLY A 187 -18.36 -32.20 13.85
CA GLY A 187 -19.39 -32.66 12.92
C GLY A 187 -20.77 -32.81 13.57
N ALA A 188 -20.80 -33.20 14.85
CA ALA A 188 -22.03 -33.40 15.62
C ALA A 188 -22.90 -32.13 15.75
N VAL A 189 -22.32 -30.92 15.65
CA VAL A 189 -23.09 -29.67 15.71
C VAL A 189 -23.62 -29.22 14.33
N MET A 190 -23.24 -29.91 13.25
CA MET A 190 -23.71 -29.66 11.89
C MET A 190 -24.92 -30.56 11.55
N THR A 191 -25.96 -30.51 12.38
CA THR A 191 -27.21 -31.26 12.17
C THR A 191 -27.91 -30.85 10.86
N PRO A 192 -28.82 -31.67 10.30
CA PRO A 192 -29.56 -31.33 9.09
C PRO A 192 -30.19 -29.94 9.15
N GLY A 193 -29.96 -29.11 8.12
CA GLY A 193 -30.47 -27.73 8.04
C GLY A 193 -29.62 -26.69 8.78
N THR A 194 -28.63 -27.09 9.58
CA THR A 194 -27.74 -26.15 10.28
C THR A 194 -26.84 -25.39 9.29
N SER A 195 -26.72 -24.08 9.50
CA SER A 195 -25.78 -23.20 8.81
C SER A 195 -24.85 -22.57 9.83
N ARG A 196 -23.53 -22.67 9.62
CA ARG A 196 -22.50 -22.07 10.48
C ARG A 196 -21.52 -21.27 9.63
N HIS A 197 -20.99 -20.19 10.19
CA HIS A 197 -20.09 -19.30 9.47
C HIS A 197 -18.99 -18.72 10.36
N PHE A 198 -17.96 -18.19 9.70
CA PHE A 198 -16.98 -17.31 10.31
C PHE A 198 -16.58 -16.24 9.31
N ASP A 199 -16.29 -15.04 9.82
CA ASP A 199 -15.89 -13.89 9.03
C ASP A 199 -14.36 -13.72 9.14
N VAL A 200 -13.69 -13.53 8.01
CA VAL A 200 -12.25 -13.25 7.95
C VAL A 200 -12.01 -11.86 7.39
N THR A 201 -11.02 -11.14 7.90
CA THR A 201 -10.62 -9.86 7.32
C THR A 201 -9.31 -10.02 6.56
N VAL A 202 -9.29 -9.72 5.27
CA VAL A 202 -8.15 -9.88 4.37
C VAL A 202 -7.57 -8.51 4.04
N SER A 203 -6.25 -8.33 4.18
CA SER A 203 -5.58 -7.07 3.84
C SER A 203 -4.73 -7.21 2.59
N ALA A 204 -5.07 -6.46 1.54
CA ALA A 204 -4.42 -6.54 0.24
C ALA A 204 -4.26 -5.14 -0.39
N ASN A 205 -3.13 -4.90 -1.05
CA ASN A 205 -2.87 -3.70 -1.83
C ASN A 205 -3.31 -3.88 -3.30
N GLY A 206 -4.53 -4.37 -3.52
CA GLY A 206 -5.08 -4.65 -4.84
C GLY A 206 -6.20 -5.68 -4.83
N ALA A 207 -6.71 -6.01 -6.01
CA ALA A 207 -7.71 -7.06 -6.17
C ALA A 207 -7.10 -8.43 -5.82
N PHE A 208 -7.80 -9.18 -4.99
CA PHE A 208 -7.45 -10.54 -4.57
C PHE A 208 -8.63 -11.49 -4.78
N GLU A 209 -8.32 -12.77 -4.80
CA GLU A 209 -9.29 -13.86 -4.72
C GLU A 209 -9.02 -14.64 -3.44
N ASN A 210 -10.05 -14.80 -2.60
CA ASN A 210 -9.98 -15.60 -1.39
C ASN A 210 -10.80 -16.87 -1.59
N CYS A 211 -10.18 -18.03 -1.39
CA CYS A 211 -10.76 -19.34 -1.64
C CYS A 211 -10.75 -20.21 -0.39
N ALA A 212 -11.94 -20.67 0.01
CA ALA A 212 -12.13 -21.63 1.09
C ALA A 212 -12.36 -23.04 0.53
N ARG A 213 -11.70 -24.04 1.10
CA ARG A 213 -11.90 -25.47 0.80
C ARG A 213 -12.39 -26.19 2.04
N GLY A 214 -13.55 -26.83 1.93
CA GLY A 214 -14.17 -27.59 3.02
C GLY A 214 -13.94 -29.09 2.87
N SER A 215 -13.78 -29.78 4.00
CA SER A 215 -13.77 -31.23 4.11
C SER A 215 -14.39 -31.66 5.44
N TYR A 216 -14.79 -32.92 5.58
CA TYR A 216 -15.15 -33.49 6.87
C TYR A 216 -14.53 -34.86 7.07
N GLY A 217 -14.29 -35.19 8.33
CA GLY A 217 -13.59 -36.40 8.73
C GLY A 217 -12.07 -36.19 8.93
N PRO A 218 -11.35 -37.29 9.18
CA PRO A 218 -11.91 -38.60 9.51
C PRO A 218 -12.63 -38.61 10.86
N ALA A 219 -13.56 -39.54 11.04
CA ALA A 219 -14.10 -39.83 12.37
C ALA A 219 -13.03 -40.54 13.23
N PRO A 220 -13.11 -40.50 14.58
CA PRO A 220 -12.20 -41.28 15.42
C PRO A 220 -12.17 -42.77 15.02
N GLY A 221 -11.01 -43.25 14.60
CA GLY A 221 -10.81 -44.63 14.13
C GLY A 221 -11.23 -44.89 12.68
N ASP A 222 -11.25 -43.86 11.84
CA ASP A 222 -11.37 -43.89 10.37
C ASP A 222 -10.21 -43.07 9.78
N ASP A 223 -9.89 -43.25 8.50
CA ASP A 223 -8.87 -42.50 7.75
C ASP A 223 -9.47 -41.75 6.55
N ILE A 224 -10.79 -41.86 6.31
CA ILE A 224 -11.45 -41.27 5.14
C ILE A 224 -11.78 -39.78 5.39
N VAL A 225 -11.34 -38.93 4.46
CA VAL A 225 -11.69 -37.50 4.39
C VAL A 225 -12.61 -37.24 3.21
N TYR A 226 -13.78 -36.67 3.47
CA TYR A 226 -14.76 -36.36 2.45
C TYR A 226 -14.70 -34.87 2.07
N PRO A 227 -14.53 -34.51 0.79
CA PRO A 227 -14.54 -33.12 0.36
C PRO A 227 -15.97 -32.55 0.37
N ILE A 228 -16.10 -31.30 0.84
CA ILE A 228 -17.34 -30.51 0.81
C ILE A 228 -17.38 -29.64 -0.45
N GLY A 229 -16.21 -29.27 -0.98
CA GLY A 229 -16.05 -28.42 -2.15
C GLY A 229 -15.16 -27.21 -1.87
N GLN A 230 -15.15 -26.29 -2.83
CA GLN A 230 -14.40 -25.03 -2.79
C GLN A 230 -15.33 -23.87 -3.11
N ALA A 231 -15.20 -22.76 -2.38
CA ALA A 231 -15.87 -21.51 -2.67
C ALA A 231 -14.86 -20.36 -2.69
N CYS A 232 -14.84 -19.60 -3.79
CA CYS A 232 -13.97 -18.44 -3.95
C CYS A 232 -14.80 -17.16 -4.05
N ALA A 233 -14.26 -16.09 -3.50
CA ALA A 233 -14.82 -14.75 -3.64
C ALA A 233 -13.68 -13.76 -3.90
N LYS A 234 -13.90 -12.86 -4.86
CA LYS A 234 -12.98 -11.76 -5.15
C LYS A 234 -13.23 -10.62 -4.17
N GLY A 235 -12.17 -9.97 -3.73
CA GLY A 235 -12.22 -8.82 -2.86
C GLY A 235 -11.10 -7.84 -3.19
N GLY A 236 -11.18 -6.64 -2.64
CA GLY A 236 -10.23 -5.56 -2.93
C GLY A 236 -10.36 -5.00 -4.36
N GLY A 237 -9.46 -4.07 -4.70
CA GLY A 237 -9.53 -3.33 -5.97
C GLY A 237 -10.30 -2.02 -5.85
N SER A 238 -10.69 -1.46 -7.00
CA SER A 238 -11.41 -0.19 -7.08
C SER A 238 -12.74 -0.22 -6.34
N SER A 239 -13.13 0.92 -5.76
CA SER A 239 -14.39 1.02 -5.00
C SER A 239 -15.56 0.55 -5.87
N THR A 240 -16.31 -0.44 -5.40
CA THR A 240 -17.57 -0.84 -6.06
C THR A 240 -18.70 0.09 -5.69
N ILE A 241 -18.54 0.88 -4.63
CA ILE A 241 -19.51 1.90 -4.23
C ILE A 241 -19.27 3.17 -5.02
N ARG A 242 -20.31 3.61 -5.74
CA ARG A 242 -20.42 4.93 -6.37
C ARG A 242 -21.33 5.82 -5.54
N VAL A 243 -20.97 7.09 -5.44
CA VAL A 243 -21.76 8.11 -4.76
C VAL A 243 -22.06 9.22 -5.76
N GLU A 244 -23.29 9.69 -5.77
CA GLU A 244 -23.75 10.84 -6.54
C GLU A 244 -24.40 11.83 -5.57
N LYS A 245 -24.21 13.12 -5.83
CA LYS A 245 -24.82 14.19 -5.02
C LYS A 245 -25.49 15.21 -5.91
N THR A 246 -26.78 15.41 -5.69
CA THR A 246 -27.62 16.38 -6.37
C THR A 246 -28.31 17.25 -5.33
N GLY A 247 -29.10 18.25 -5.73
CA GLY A 247 -29.79 19.12 -4.79
C GLY A 247 -30.13 20.48 -5.35
N ASP A 248 -30.43 21.39 -4.42
CA ASP A 248 -30.71 22.79 -4.72
C ASP A 248 -29.48 23.49 -5.31
N ARG A 249 -29.69 24.22 -6.41
CA ARG A 249 -28.64 25.01 -7.07
C ARG A 249 -28.49 26.41 -6.47
N GLU A 250 -29.47 26.86 -5.71
CA GLU A 250 -29.51 28.15 -5.04
C GLU A 250 -30.00 27.98 -3.61
N CYS A 251 -29.16 28.33 -2.63
CA CYS A 251 -29.52 28.34 -1.21
C CYS A 251 -29.69 29.79 -0.71
N LYS A 252 -30.53 30.00 0.31
CA LYS A 252 -30.65 31.26 1.04
C LYS A 252 -30.18 31.09 2.48
N LEU A 253 -29.57 32.13 3.05
CA LEU A 253 -29.16 32.13 4.45
C LEU A 253 -30.38 32.01 5.38
N GLY A 254 -30.24 31.21 6.44
CA GLY A 254 -31.31 30.95 7.41
C GLY A 254 -32.51 30.18 6.88
N GLN A 255 -32.50 29.74 5.62
CA GLN A 255 -33.55 28.92 5.01
C GLN A 255 -33.04 27.49 4.78
N PRO A 256 -33.94 26.49 4.76
CA PRO A 256 -33.58 25.12 4.41
C PRO A 256 -33.03 25.03 2.98
N CYS A 257 -31.94 24.29 2.81
CA CYS A 257 -31.36 23.92 1.52
C CYS A 257 -31.16 22.40 1.46
N SER A 258 -31.63 21.78 0.39
CA SER A 258 -31.80 20.33 0.29
C SER A 258 -30.83 19.70 -0.70
N PHE A 259 -30.26 18.57 -0.31
CA PHE A 259 -29.33 17.78 -1.12
C PHE A 259 -29.74 16.32 -1.11
N GLU A 260 -29.64 15.66 -2.25
CA GLU A 260 -29.87 14.23 -2.39
C GLU A 260 -28.53 13.52 -2.56
N ILE A 261 -28.33 12.46 -1.79
CA ILE A 261 -27.15 11.59 -1.83
C ILE A 261 -27.61 10.22 -2.31
N THR A 262 -27.11 9.79 -3.46
CA THR A 262 -27.37 8.46 -4.00
C THR A 262 -26.13 7.59 -3.86
N ILE A 263 -26.26 6.46 -3.16
CA ILE A 263 -25.20 5.48 -2.92
C ILE A 263 -25.53 4.21 -3.71
N THR A 264 -24.73 3.86 -4.70
CA THR A 264 -24.95 2.72 -5.60
C THR A 264 -23.84 1.69 -5.48
N ASN A 265 -24.18 0.40 -5.49
CA ASN A 265 -23.21 -0.68 -5.65
C ASN A 265 -23.06 -1.09 -7.12
N ASP A 266 -22.01 -0.60 -7.78
CA ASP A 266 -21.62 -0.98 -9.14
C ASP A 266 -21.02 -2.39 -9.25
N GLY A 267 -20.81 -3.05 -8.11
CA GLY A 267 -20.28 -4.40 -8.06
C GLY A 267 -21.27 -5.44 -8.59
N THR A 268 -20.73 -6.57 -9.07
CA THR A 268 -21.51 -7.73 -9.49
C THR A 268 -21.97 -8.62 -8.32
N THR A 269 -21.64 -8.23 -7.08
CA THR A 269 -21.93 -8.97 -5.85
C THR A 269 -22.50 -8.02 -4.80
N PRO A 270 -23.39 -8.50 -3.90
CA PRO A 270 -23.92 -7.68 -2.82
C PRO A 270 -22.83 -7.12 -1.90
N PHE A 271 -23.02 -5.90 -1.43
CA PHE A 271 -22.26 -5.26 -0.37
C PHE A 271 -23.06 -5.32 0.95
N SER A 272 -22.44 -5.72 2.06
CA SER A 272 -23.03 -5.59 3.39
C SER A 272 -21.95 -5.37 4.44
N GLY A 273 -21.92 -4.21 5.07
CA GLY A 273 -20.95 -3.92 6.13
C GLY A 273 -20.86 -2.45 6.53
N PRO A 274 -19.99 -2.13 7.49
CA PRO A 274 -19.82 -0.77 7.98
C PRO A 274 -19.16 0.13 6.93
N VAL A 275 -19.69 1.33 6.76
CA VAL A 275 -19.16 2.41 5.92
C VAL A 275 -19.06 3.68 6.75
N ARG A 276 -18.08 4.53 6.45
CA ARG A 276 -18.03 5.90 6.95
C ARG A 276 -18.65 6.83 5.92
N ILE A 277 -19.75 7.47 6.29
CA ILE A 277 -20.40 8.51 5.48
C ILE A 277 -19.93 9.86 6.03
N GLY A 278 -19.38 10.70 5.16
CA GLY A 278 -19.02 12.07 5.49
C GLY A 278 -19.70 13.04 4.54
N ASP A 279 -20.16 14.18 5.07
CA ASP A 279 -20.75 15.26 4.27
C ASP A 279 -20.25 16.62 4.79
N ALA A 280 -19.96 17.55 3.89
CA ALA A 280 -19.44 18.86 4.26
C ALA A 280 -19.73 19.93 3.20
N ILE A 281 -20.02 21.14 3.66
CA ILE A 281 -20.20 22.31 2.80
C ILE A 281 -18.93 23.16 2.82
N GLY A 282 -18.42 23.48 1.64
CA GLY A 282 -17.41 24.50 1.41
C GLY A 282 -17.99 25.71 0.67
N VAL A 283 -17.52 26.90 1.01
CA VAL A 283 -17.87 28.16 0.33
C VAL A 283 -16.60 28.84 -0.16
N GLU A 284 -16.65 29.35 -1.39
CA GLU A 284 -15.54 30.09 -1.98
C GLU A 284 -15.18 31.32 -1.12
N GLY A 285 -13.89 31.48 -0.81
CA GLY A 285 -13.39 32.57 0.03
C GLY A 285 -13.51 32.35 1.54
N LEU A 286 -14.30 31.37 2.02
CA LEU A 286 -14.40 31.01 3.44
C LEU A 286 -13.85 29.62 3.76
N GLY A 287 -13.74 28.75 2.76
CA GLY A 287 -13.39 27.35 2.95
C GLY A 287 -14.57 26.56 3.53
N ARG A 288 -14.28 25.53 4.32
CA ARG A 288 -15.30 24.64 4.87
C ARG A 288 -16.09 25.31 5.98
N LEU A 289 -17.42 25.24 5.89
CA LEU A 289 -18.33 25.72 6.93
C LEU A 289 -18.39 24.69 8.07
N GLU A 290 -18.21 25.19 9.29
CA GLU A 290 -18.33 24.41 10.52
C GLU A 290 -19.63 24.81 11.24
N GLY A 291 -20.36 23.81 11.76
CA GLY A 291 -21.58 23.99 12.54
C GLY A 291 -22.83 24.30 11.72
N VAL A 292 -22.88 23.91 10.44
CA VAL A 292 -24.10 24.05 9.63
C VAL A 292 -25.13 23.06 10.15
N GLU A 293 -26.32 23.51 10.54
CA GLU A 293 -27.36 22.65 11.09
C GLU A 293 -27.93 21.71 10.02
N ILE A 294 -28.07 20.43 10.36
CA ILE A 294 -28.81 19.44 9.57
C ILE A 294 -30.20 19.31 10.20
N THR A 295 -31.23 19.73 9.46
CA THR A 295 -32.62 19.71 9.96
C THR A 295 -33.30 18.37 9.71
N SER A 296 -32.92 17.65 8.66
CA SER A 296 -33.44 16.30 8.38
C SER A 296 -32.50 15.47 7.52
N ILE A 297 -32.49 14.16 7.75
CA ILE A 297 -31.91 13.13 6.88
C ILE A 297 -32.99 12.06 6.67
N ASP A 298 -33.51 11.92 5.46
CA ASP A 298 -34.62 11.00 5.15
C ASP A 298 -34.37 10.17 3.88
N PRO A 299 -34.40 8.82 3.96
CA PRO A 299 -34.30 8.02 5.18
C PRO A 299 -32.99 8.32 5.95
N PRO A 300 -32.91 8.08 7.27
CA PRO A 300 -31.68 8.30 8.03
C PRO A 300 -30.54 7.42 7.48
N PHE A 301 -29.28 7.85 7.65
CA PHE A 301 -28.13 7.03 7.27
C PHE A 301 -28.04 5.73 8.09
N GLY A 302 -28.69 5.68 9.25
CA GLY A 302 -28.64 4.53 10.16
C GLY A 302 -27.45 4.61 11.13
N CYS A 303 -26.98 5.84 11.40
CA CYS A 303 -25.95 6.13 12.38
C CYS A 303 -26.55 6.24 13.79
N SER A 304 -25.74 6.02 14.83
CA SER A 304 -26.17 6.23 16.23
C SER A 304 -25.12 7.02 17.02
N PRO A 305 -25.36 8.31 17.33
CA PRO A 305 -26.48 9.13 16.87
C PRO A 305 -26.37 9.51 15.37
N GLU A 306 -27.49 9.87 14.77
CA GLU A 306 -27.55 10.49 13.45
C GLU A 306 -26.91 11.90 13.51
N PRO A 307 -26.11 12.33 12.52
CA PRO A 307 -25.44 13.63 12.57
C PRO A 307 -26.44 14.79 12.52
N ALA A 308 -26.23 15.78 13.40
CA ALA A 308 -27.06 16.99 13.49
C ALA A 308 -26.41 18.24 12.90
N THR A 309 -25.12 18.20 12.54
CA THR A 309 -24.39 19.33 11.98
C THR A 309 -23.35 18.90 10.95
N LEU A 310 -23.07 19.75 9.97
CA LEU A 310 -21.91 19.61 9.07
C LEU A 310 -20.68 20.36 9.62
N PRO A 311 -19.45 19.86 9.34
CA PRO A 311 -19.15 18.64 8.62
C PRO A 311 -19.54 17.38 9.41
N ALA A 312 -20.28 16.48 8.76
CA ALA A 312 -20.73 15.23 9.34
C ALA A 312 -19.70 14.13 9.06
N SER A 313 -19.50 13.24 10.03
CA SER A 313 -18.86 11.95 9.81
C SER A 313 -19.48 10.93 10.74
N CYS A 314 -20.12 9.90 10.17
CA CYS A 314 -20.70 8.82 10.96
C CYS A 314 -20.45 7.45 10.32
N ILE A 315 -20.53 6.39 11.13
CA ILE A 315 -20.38 5.02 10.66
C ILE A 315 -21.76 4.36 10.67
N ALA A 316 -22.16 3.81 9.53
CA ALA A 316 -23.43 3.11 9.33
C ALA A 316 -23.19 1.74 8.69
N ASN A 317 -24.08 0.78 8.91
CA ASN A 317 -24.07 -0.48 8.17
C ASN A 317 -24.85 -0.33 6.87
N LEU A 318 -24.15 -0.32 5.74
CA LEU A 318 -24.74 -0.26 4.42
C LEU A 318 -24.94 -1.67 3.86
N THR A 319 -26.14 -1.96 3.36
CA THR A 319 -26.44 -3.21 2.65
C THR A 319 -27.09 -2.91 1.31
N LEU A 320 -26.45 -3.32 0.23
CA LEU A 320 -26.88 -3.11 -1.16
C LEU A 320 -26.63 -4.38 -1.97
N GLY A 321 -27.63 -4.86 -2.70
CA GLY A 321 -27.48 -5.86 -3.75
C GLY A 321 -26.57 -5.39 -4.89
N ALA A 322 -26.29 -6.27 -5.85
CA ALA A 322 -25.56 -5.90 -7.06
C ALA A 322 -26.42 -4.94 -7.91
N GLY A 323 -25.89 -3.75 -8.22
CA GLY A 323 -26.61 -2.71 -8.95
C GLY A 323 -27.68 -1.96 -8.14
N GLU A 324 -27.84 -2.25 -6.85
CA GLU A 324 -28.82 -1.58 -5.99
C GLU A 324 -28.32 -0.21 -5.54
N SER A 325 -29.26 0.73 -5.33
CA SER A 325 -29.00 2.08 -4.85
C SER A 325 -29.85 2.40 -3.62
N GLN A 326 -29.29 3.16 -2.69
CA GLN A 326 -30.02 3.85 -1.61
C GLN A 326 -29.89 5.36 -1.79
N VAL A 327 -30.98 6.07 -1.52
CA VAL A 327 -31.07 7.52 -1.69
C VAL A 327 -31.41 8.15 -0.36
N HIS A 328 -30.72 9.22 0.00
CA HIS A 328 -30.94 10.01 1.21
C HIS A 328 -31.12 11.48 0.88
N HIS A 329 -32.18 12.09 1.40
CA HIS A 329 -32.42 13.52 1.32
C HIS A 329 -31.90 14.20 2.60
N VAL A 330 -30.88 15.04 2.46
CA VAL A 330 -30.26 15.80 3.53
C VAL A 330 -30.65 17.26 3.39
N THR A 331 -31.34 17.79 4.40
CA THR A 331 -31.73 19.20 4.47
C THR A 331 -30.89 19.90 5.52
N VAL A 332 -30.31 21.04 5.16
CA VAL A 332 -29.47 21.84 6.03
C VAL A 332 -29.93 23.29 6.10
N VAL A 333 -29.55 24.01 7.14
CA VAL A 333 -29.74 25.47 7.23
C VAL A 333 -28.39 26.14 7.30
N ILE A 334 -28.04 26.89 6.25
CA ILE A 334 -26.80 27.67 6.22
C ILE A 334 -26.98 28.87 7.16
N PRO A 335 -26.15 29.01 8.22
CA PRO A 335 -26.35 30.06 9.22
C PRO A 335 -26.19 31.44 8.61
N ASP A 336 -27.10 32.35 8.97
CA ASP A 336 -26.98 33.79 8.71
C ASP A 336 -26.11 34.42 9.81
N ASP A 337 -24.84 34.04 9.85
CA ASP A 337 -23.87 34.64 10.77
C ASP A 337 -22.89 35.57 10.03
N GLY A 338 -22.23 36.45 10.81
CA GLY A 338 -21.35 37.48 10.28
C GLY A 338 -20.15 36.96 9.46
N ARG A 339 -19.92 35.64 9.39
CA ARG A 339 -18.87 35.03 8.56
C ARG A 339 -19.17 35.22 7.07
N LEU A 340 -20.45 35.17 6.69
CA LEU A 340 -20.91 35.36 5.31
C LEU A 340 -21.25 36.82 5.00
N ALA A 341 -21.48 37.67 6.01
CA ALA A 341 -21.85 39.08 5.85
C ALA A 341 -20.78 39.96 5.16
N ASN A 342 -19.51 39.54 5.16
CA ASN A 342 -18.42 40.27 4.49
C ASN A 342 -18.27 39.93 3.00
N LEU A 343 -18.95 38.89 2.52
CA LEU A 343 -18.93 38.50 1.12
C LEU A 343 -19.96 39.30 0.35
N GLN A 344 -19.55 40.04 -0.67
CA GLN A 344 -20.45 40.87 -1.47
C GLN A 344 -21.11 40.05 -2.58
N GLY A 345 -22.43 39.96 -2.55
CA GLY A 345 -23.24 39.38 -3.63
C GLY A 345 -23.41 37.87 -3.53
N ASN A 346 -23.79 37.25 -4.64
CA ASN A 346 -23.96 35.80 -4.73
C ASN A 346 -22.59 35.10 -4.63
N VAL A 347 -22.46 34.14 -3.71
CA VAL A 347 -21.22 33.37 -3.53
C VAL A 347 -21.40 31.91 -3.87
N SER A 348 -20.40 31.31 -4.51
CA SER A 348 -20.43 29.90 -4.88
C SER A 348 -20.04 29.00 -3.71
N GLY A 349 -20.79 27.92 -3.55
CA GLY A 349 -20.55 26.87 -2.56
C GLY A 349 -20.63 25.48 -3.20
N GLN A 350 -20.11 24.50 -2.48
CA GLN A 350 -20.19 23.09 -2.85
C GLN A 350 -20.51 22.26 -1.61
N ASN A 351 -21.52 21.39 -1.71
CA ASN A 351 -21.76 20.36 -0.71
C ASN A 351 -21.13 19.06 -1.22
N CYS A 352 -20.29 18.41 -0.42
CA CYS A 352 -19.50 17.26 -0.84
C CYS A 352 -19.66 16.09 0.12
N VAL A 353 -20.02 14.94 -0.44
CA VAL A 353 -20.22 13.69 0.29
C VAL A 353 -19.14 12.67 -0.08
N GLY A 354 -18.76 11.84 0.88
CA GLY A 354 -17.93 10.65 0.65
C GLY A 354 -18.44 9.43 1.42
N VAL A 355 -18.37 8.25 0.79
CA VAL A 355 -18.68 6.95 1.41
C VAL A 355 -17.44 6.08 1.38
N LEU A 356 -16.76 5.98 2.52
CA LEU A 356 -15.41 5.45 2.61
C LEU A 356 -15.34 4.29 3.61
N SER A 357 -14.18 3.63 3.68
CA SER A 357 -13.90 2.65 4.75
C SER A 357 -14.07 3.27 6.14
N PRO A 358 -14.62 2.55 7.14
CA PRO A 358 -14.79 3.03 8.51
C PRO A 358 -13.47 3.50 9.14
N ASP A 359 -12.34 2.90 8.76
CA ASP A 359 -11.00 3.20 9.29
C ASP A 359 -10.32 4.39 8.60
N THR A 360 -10.97 4.98 7.59
CA THR A 360 -10.43 6.16 6.90
C THR A 360 -10.25 7.30 7.90
N ARG A 361 -9.01 7.77 8.07
CA ARG A 361 -8.74 8.95 8.90
C ARG A 361 -9.48 10.15 8.33
N VAL A 362 -10.35 10.74 9.13
CA VAL A 362 -10.99 12.02 8.86
C VAL A 362 -9.92 13.11 9.01
N GLN A 363 -9.16 13.36 7.95
CA GLN A 363 -8.41 14.61 7.82
C GLN A 363 -9.43 15.73 7.60
N GLY A 364 -9.22 16.88 8.25
CA GLY A 364 -9.98 18.10 7.99
C GLY A 364 -9.68 18.60 6.58
N GLY A 365 -10.21 17.92 5.55
CA GLY A 365 -10.12 18.30 4.16
C GLY A 365 -10.86 19.62 3.97
N GLY A 366 -10.10 20.71 4.03
CA GLY A 366 -10.52 22.03 3.63
C GLY A 366 -9.77 22.37 2.37
N ASP A 367 -10.22 21.81 1.25
CA ASP A 367 -10.00 22.37 -0.07
C ASP A 367 -11.32 22.18 -0.82
N VAL A 368 -11.98 23.28 -1.17
CA VAL A 368 -12.96 23.29 -2.24
C VAL A 368 -12.17 22.87 -3.47
N LEU A 369 -12.35 21.62 -3.91
CA LEU A 369 -11.64 21.10 -5.07
C LEU A 369 -12.03 21.99 -6.27
N SER A 370 -11.12 22.90 -6.64
CA SER A 370 -11.24 23.62 -7.90
C SER A 370 -11.31 22.58 -9.03
N ASP A 371 -12.14 22.84 -10.04
CA ASP A 371 -12.53 21.98 -11.16
C ASP A 371 -11.37 21.27 -11.93
N GLY A 372 -10.10 21.51 -11.58
CA GLY A 372 -8.92 20.87 -12.13
C GLY A 372 -8.38 19.64 -11.40
N GLN A 373 -8.94 19.22 -10.24
CA GLN A 373 -8.43 18.07 -9.46
C GLN A 373 -9.33 16.83 -9.43
N ALA A 374 -10.39 16.78 -10.25
CA ALA A 374 -11.17 15.56 -10.46
C ALA A 374 -10.38 14.38 -11.08
N ASN A 375 -9.14 14.62 -11.52
CA ASN A 375 -8.29 13.62 -12.20
C ASN A 375 -6.97 13.27 -11.50
N ILE A 376 -6.76 13.70 -10.23
CA ILE A 376 -5.52 13.34 -9.49
C ILE A 376 -5.86 12.71 -8.13
N GLN A 377 -6.61 11.60 -8.16
CA GLN A 377 -6.47 10.53 -7.18
C GLN A 377 -7.16 9.28 -7.72
N GLY A 378 -6.36 8.35 -8.25
CA GLY A 378 -6.83 7.01 -8.60
C GLY A 378 -7.64 6.42 -7.45
N ASP A 379 -8.80 5.86 -7.79
CA ASP A 379 -9.78 5.19 -6.92
C ASP A 379 -10.64 6.02 -5.95
N ARG A 380 -10.38 7.31 -5.71
CA ARG A 380 -11.28 8.15 -4.90
C ARG A 380 -12.45 8.78 -5.68
N GLY A 381 -12.41 8.75 -7.02
CA GLY A 381 -13.37 9.46 -7.86
C GLY A 381 -14.80 8.90 -7.90
N LYS A 382 -15.03 7.63 -7.52
CA LYS A 382 -16.39 7.05 -7.46
C LYS A 382 -17.06 7.20 -6.11
N ALA A 383 -16.28 7.14 -5.02
CA ALA A 383 -16.81 7.12 -3.65
C ALA A 383 -16.98 8.52 -3.04
N TYR A 384 -16.86 9.56 -3.86
CA TYR A 384 -16.92 10.97 -3.48
C TYR A 384 -17.64 11.77 -4.57
N ALA A 385 -18.54 12.66 -4.17
CA ALA A 385 -19.27 13.53 -5.09
C ALA A 385 -19.54 14.90 -4.47
N CYS A 386 -19.51 15.95 -5.30
CA CYS A 386 -19.84 17.31 -4.90
C CYS A 386 -21.00 17.84 -5.74
N HIS A 387 -21.90 18.60 -5.09
CA HIS A 387 -22.94 19.38 -5.75
C HIS A 387 -22.65 20.87 -5.59
N PRO A 388 -22.39 21.62 -6.69
CA PRO A 388 -22.21 23.06 -6.63
C PRO A 388 -23.55 23.79 -6.51
N PHE A 389 -23.57 24.84 -5.69
CA PHE A 389 -24.73 25.72 -5.49
C PHE A 389 -24.28 27.18 -5.30
N THR A 390 -25.24 28.10 -5.33
CA THR A 390 -25.00 29.53 -5.09
C THR A 390 -25.75 29.98 -3.84
N ILE A 391 -25.09 30.73 -2.96
CA ILE A 391 -25.75 31.37 -1.81
C ILE A 391 -26.18 32.76 -2.26
N SER A 392 -27.50 32.97 -2.31
CA SER A 392 -28.07 34.28 -2.64
C SER A 392 -28.16 35.14 -1.39
N GLN A 393 -27.53 36.31 -1.42
CA GLN A 393 -27.70 37.35 -0.41
C GLN A 393 -28.72 38.35 -0.92
N GLU A 394 -29.92 38.34 -0.34
CA GLU A 394 -30.80 39.49 -0.44
C GLU A 394 -30.15 40.63 0.35
N THR A 395 -29.51 41.56 -0.34
CA THR A 395 -29.02 42.79 0.29
C THR A 395 -30.21 43.58 0.82
N LYS A 396 -30.58 43.34 2.07
CA LYS A 396 -31.38 44.30 2.83
C LYS A 396 -30.55 45.57 2.94
N LYS A 397 -30.83 46.52 2.06
CA LYS A 397 -30.28 47.87 2.11
C LYS A 397 -30.85 48.62 3.31
N GLU A 398 -30.38 48.29 4.51
CA GLU A 398 -30.74 49.00 5.73
C GLU A 398 -29.64 50.02 6.06
N CYS A 399 -30.04 51.27 6.29
CA CYS A 399 -29.12 52.33 6.68
C CYS A 399 -28.79 52.24 8.17
N SER A 400 -27.53 52.54 8.53
CA SER A 400 -27.11 52.67 9.92
C SER A 400 -27.98 53.67 10.69
N GLN A 401 -28.20 53.40 11.98
CA GLN A 401 -29.11 54.18 12.85
C GLN A 401 -28.85 55.70 12.74
N GLY A 402 -29.88 56.47 12.37
CA GLY A 402 -29.80 57.92 12.15
C GLY A 402 -29.71 58.37 10.68
N PHE A 403 -29.63 57.44 9.72
CA PHE A 403 -29.65 57.72 8.29
C PHE A 403 -30.90 57.13 7.63
N VAL A 404 -31.38 57.79 6.58
CA VAL A 404 -32.53 57.36 5.76
C VAL A 404 -32.08 57.11 4.32
N MET A 405 -32.64 56.09 3.66
CA MET A 405 -32.31 55.77 2.28
C MET A 405 -33.06 56.71 1.33
N ASN A 406 -32.35 57.40 0.44
CA ASN A 406 -32.97 58.21 -0.59
C ASN A 406 -33.38 57.38 -1.83
N ASP A 407 -34.11 58.01 -2.76
CA ASP A 407 -34.59 57.37 -4.00
C ASP A 407 -33.46 56.88 -4.93
N ALA A 408 -32.23 57.34 -4.72
CA ALA A 408 -31.03 56.87 -5.41
C ALA A 408 -30.36 55.66 -4.71
N GLY A 409 -30.96 55.13 -3.64
CA GLY A 409 -30.45 53.99 -2.88
C GLY A 409 -29.21 54.30 -2.01
N ARG A 410 -28.99 55.57 -1.65
CA ARG A 410 -27.89 56.02 -0.78
C ARG A 410 -28.44 56.42 0.60
N CYS A 411 -27.74 56.03 1.66
CA CYS A 411 -28.04 56.50 3.02
C CYS A 411 -27.65 57.97 3.18
N VAL A 412 -28.62 58.82 3.53
CA VAL A 412 -28.48 60.26 3.72
C VAL A 412 -29.03 60.69 5.07
N CYS A 413 -28.68 61.90 5.49
CA CYS A 413 -29.28 62.50 6.68
C CYS A 413 -30.77 62.83 6.44
N PRO A 414 -31.66 62.63 7.44
CA PRO A 414 -33.06 63.04 7.35
C PRO A 414 -33.20 64.51 7.02
N GLU A 415 -34.29 64.89 6.35
CA GLU A 415 -34.58 66.29 6.00
C GLU A 415 -34.47 67.20 7.23
N GLY A 416 -33.81 68.36 7.06
CA GLY A 416 -33.55 69.32 8.13
C GLY A 416 -32.28 69.06 8.96
N THR A 417 -31.52 68.01 8.65
CA THR A 417 -30.24 67.70 9.32
C THR A 417 -29.06 67.71 8.34
N THR A 418 -27.86 68.02 8.84
CA THR A 418 -26.62 68.02 8.06
C THR A 418 -25.59 67.11 8.70
N PHE A 419 -24.78 66.42 7.88
CA PHE A 419 -23.74 65.51 8.35
C PHE A 419 -22.58 66.31 8.95
N ARG A 420 -22.35 66.18 10.27
CA ARG A 420 -21.19 66.74 10.98
C ARG A 420 -20.64 65.71 11.96
N ASN A 421 -19.32 65.54 12.00
CA ASN A 421 -18.60 64.68 12.95
C ASN A 421 -19.17 63.24 13.06
N GLY A 422 -19.62 62.66 11.93
CA GLY A 422 -20.15 61.28 11.91
C GLY A 422 -21.61 61.14 12.33
N GLN A 423 -22.34 62.22 12.61
CA GLN A 423 -23.76 62.21 12.96
C GLN A 423 -24.57 63.26 12.18
N CYS A 424 -25.87 63.00 12.00
CA CYS A 424 -26.80 63.95 11.40
C CYS A 424 -27.30 64.92 12.48
N THR A 425 -26.92 66.19 12.38
CA THR A 425 -27.27 67.24 13.36
C THR A 425 -28.23 68.26 12.74
N GLY A 426 -29.27 68.65 13.48
CA GLY A 426 -30.25 69.66 13.06
C GLY A 426 -29.61 71.05 12.90
N GLY A 427 -29.79 71.67 11.74
CA GLY A 427 -29.14 72.93 11.38
C GLY A 427 -29.78 74.16 12.01
N GLY A 428 -28.99 74.95 12.74
CA GLY A 428 -29.25 76.36 13.03
C GLY A 428 -28.46 77.24 12.06
N THR A 429 -29.14 78.21 11.46
CA THR A 429 -28.64 79.22 10.53
C THR A 429 -27.55 80.09 11.19
N ASP A 430 -26.35 80.11 10.63
CA ASP A 430 -25.43 81.25 10.79
C ASP A 430 -24.43 81.33 9.63
N VAL A 431 -24.48 82.47 8.93
CA VAL A 431 -23.56 82.88 7.88
C VAL A 431 -22.30 83.44 8.56
N VAL A 432 -21.13 82.87 8.27
CA VAL A 432 -19.82 83.38 8.71
C VAL A 432 -18.87 83.41 7.50
N PRO A 433 -18.00 84.43 7.37
CA PRO A 433 -17.59 85.02 6.09
C PRO A 433 -16.48 84.25 5.36
N LEU A 434 -16.33 84.55 4.06
CA LEU A 434 -15.22 84.11 3.22
C LEU A 434 -13.86 84.47 3.85
N PRO A 435 -12.87 83.54 3.85
CA PRO A 435 -11.51 83.84 4.24
C PRO A 435 -10.82 84.75 3.20
N PRO A 436 -9.87 85.61 3.63
CA PRO A 436 -9.18 86.55 2.75
C PRO A 436 -8.27 85.83 1.75
N PRO A 437 -8.01 86.44 0.57
CA PRO A 437 -7.21 85.81 -0.47
C PRO A 437 -5.76 85.54 0.01
N PRO A 438 -5.15 84.42 -0.40
CA PRO A 438 -3.81 84.05 0.06
C PRO A 438 -2.76 85.04 -0.45
N LYS A 439 -1.80 85.35 0.43
CA LYS A 439 -0.67 86.21 0.13
C LYS A 439 0.16 85.61 -1.02
N ARG A 440 0.47 86.47 -1.99
CA ARG A 440 1.30 86.16 -3.16
C ARG A 440 2.70 85.72 -2.71
N CYS A 441 3.13 84.52 -3.11
CA CYS A 441 4.51 84.06 -2.89
C CYS A 441 5.51 84.89 -3.73
N VAL A 442 6.72 85.09 -3.18
CA VAL A 442 7.87 85.65 -3.90
C VAL A 442 8.56 84.51 -4.63
N LEU A 443 8.69 84.60 -5.95
CA LEU A 443 9.34 83.57 -6.77
C LEU A 443 10.84 83.53 -6.45
N LEU A 444 11.30 82.37 -5.96
CA LEU A 444 12.72 82.08 -5.79
C LEU A 444 13.35 81.67 -7.13
N GLU A 445 14.68 81.68 -7.22
CA GLU A 445 15.39 81.46 -8.49
C GLU A 445 15.06 80.08 -9.09
N GLY A 446 14.43 80.08 -10.27
CA GLY A 446 14.02 78.87 -11.01
C GLY A 446 12.62 78.36 -10.70
N GLN A 447 11.84 78.99 -9.80
CA GLN A 447 10.43 78.64 -9.60
C GLN A 447 9.53 79.22 -10.72
N ILE A 448 8.41 78.55 -10.99
CA ILE A 448 7.31 79.00 -11.85
C ILE A 448 6.04 79.19 -11.03
N ARG A 449 5.15 80.07 -11.52
CA ARG A 449 3.86 80.34 -10.87
C ARG A 449 2.77 79.49 -11.52
N THR A 450 2.01 78.75 -10.72
CA THR A 450 0.85 77.99 -11.19
C THR A 450 -0.39 78.90 -11.28
N GLU A 451 -1.40 78.45 -12.01
CA GLU A 451 -2.64 79.20 -12.29
C GLU A 451 -3.43 79.55 -11.01
N ASP A 452 -3.29 78.75 -9.95
CA ASP A 452 -3.85 78.96 -8.61
C ASP A 452 -2.94 79.81 -7.69
N GLY A 453 -1.88 80.43 -8.23
CA GLY A 453 -1.05 81.42 -7.55
C GLY A 453 0.07 80.86 -6.67
N ARG A 454 0.32 79.53 -6.68
CA ARG A 454 1.42 78.89 -5.95
C ARG A 454 2.75 79.00 -6.73
N CYS A 455 3.87 79.03 -6.01
CA CYS A 455 5.22 79.02 -6.60
C CYS A 455 5.80 77.62 -6.47
N VAL A 456 6.09 76.96 -7.60
CA VAL A 456 6.57 75.57 -7.66
C VAL A 456 7.84 75.47 -8.52
N CYS A 457 8.69 74.48 -8.27
CA CYS A 457 9.80 74.17 -9.19
C CYS A 457 9.28 73.40 -10.43
N PRO A 458 9.82 73.65 -11.64
CA PRO A 458 9.49 72.88 -12.85
C PRO A 458 9.70 71.37 -12.67
N ARG A 459 8.94 70.56 -13.42
CA ARG A 459 9.03 69.09 -13.39
C ARG A 459 10.50 68.63 -13.57
N GLY A 460 10.96 67.75 -12.68
CA GLY A 460 12.34 67.24 -12.67
C GLY A 460 13.33 68.08 -11.84
N THR A 461 12.86 69.13 -11.15
CA THR A 461 13.67 69.96 -10.25
C THR A 461 13.02 70.09 -8.88
N GLY A 462 13.83 70.20 -7.82
CA GLY A 462 13.39 70.41 -6.44
C GLY A 462 14.04 71.64 -5.82
N LEU A 463 13.38 72.29 -4.87
CA LEU A 463 13.90 73.49 -4.21
C LEU A 463 14.96 73.09 -3.16
N LYS A 464 16.24 73.38 -3.42
CA LYS A 464 17.32 73.29 -2.42
C LYS A 464 17.99 74.66 -2.27
N ASN A 465 18.17 75.11 -1.03
CA ASN A 465 18.82 76.38 -0.70
C ASN A 465 18.27 77.61 -1.47
N GLY A 466 16.95 77.66 -1.68
CA GLY A 466 16.30 78.77 -2.37
C GLY A 466 16.46 78.79 -3.89
N LYS A 467 16.94 77.70 -4.52
CA LYS A 467 17.03 77.56 -5.98
C LYS A 467 16.47 76.20 -6.43
N CYS A 468 15.78 76.18 -7.56
CA CYS A 468 15.35 74.91 -8.16
C CYS A 468 16.56 74.21 -8.81
N VAL A 469 16.92 73.03 -8.31
CA VAL A 469 18.04 72.21 -8.80
C VAL A 469 17.51 70.88 -9.35
N ARG A 470 18.17 70.29 -10.36
CA ARG A 470 17.82 68.95 -10.86
C ARG A 470 17.91 67.95 -9.71
N THR A 471 16.85 67.18 -9.52
CA THR A 471 16.88 66.01 -8.64
C THR A 471 17.57 64.89 -9.39
N ASP A 472 18.56 64.23 -8.78
CA ASP A 472 19.30 63.07 -9.33
C ASP A 472 18.41 61.82 -9.46
N ARG A 473 17.35 61.92 -10.27
CA ARG A 473 16.44 60.82 -10.57
C ARG A 473 16.89 60.15 -11.87
N PRO A 474 17.02 58.81 -11.88
CA PRO A 474 17.46 58.09 -13.08
C PRO A 474 16.42 58.23 -14.19
N GLU A 475 16.87 58.57 -15.40
CA GLU A 475 16.00 58.73 -16.59
C GLU A 475 15.38 57.40 -17.06
N GLN A 476 15.95 56.27 -16.62
CA GLN A 476 15.43 54.92 -16.87
C GLN A 476 15.60 54.03 -15.64
N CYS A 477 14.58 53.22 -15.35
CA CYS A 477 14.67 52.21 -14.30
C CYS A 477 15.53 51.03 -14.75
N THR A 478 16.62 50.78 -14.03
CA THR A 478 17.62 49.73 -14.35
C THR A 478 17.18 48.32 -13.95
N ILE A 479 16.22 48.18 -13.04
CA ILE A 479 15.68 46.89 -12.60
C ILE A 479 14.55 46.46 -13.54
N ARG A 480 14.67 45.26 -14.11
CA ARG A 480 13.72 44.73 -15.10
C ARG A 480 12.30 44.65 -14.51
N GLY A 481 11.37 45.38 -15.11
CA GLY A 481 9.96 45.40 -14.73
C GLY A 481 9.54 46.57 -13.82
N GLN A 482 10.47 47.45 -13.43
CA GLN A 482 10.10 48.71 -12.75
C GLN A 482 9.53 49.74 -13.74
N VAL A 483 8.63 50.57 -13.24
CA VAL A 483 8.00 51.68 -13.94
C VAL A 483 8.08 52.94 -13.10
N HIS A 484 8.03 54.13 -13.72
CA HIS A 484 7.96 55.38 -12.97
C HIS A 484 6.55 55.57 -12.40
N ASN A 485 6.45 55.90 -11.11
CA ASN A 485 5.19 56.34 -10.51
C ASN A 485 4.86 57.80 -10.92
N ALA A 486 3.72 58.31 -10.46
CA ALA A 486 3.27 59.69 -10.71
C ALA A 486 4.27 60.76 -10.23
N ASP A 487 5.11 60.40 -9.26
CA ASP A 487 6.15 61.26 -8.69
C ASP A 487 7.50 61.12 -9.42
N GLY A 488 7.64 60.20 -10.38
CA GLY A 488 8.86 59.96 -11.16
C GLY A 488 9.85 58.95 -10.56
N ASP A 489 9.49 58.25 -9.49
CA ASP A 489 10.34 57.22 -8.85
C ASP A 489 10.14 55.85 -9.50
N CYS A 490 11.23 55.07 -9.61
CA CYS A 490 11.19 53.71 -10.12
C CYS A 490 10.60 52.74 -9.10
N VAL A 491 9.40 52.22 -9.39
CA VAL A 491 8.66 51.29 -8.52
C VAL A 491 8.24 50.03 -9.28
N CYS A 492 8.05 48.93 -8.56
CA CYS A 492 7.43 47.74 -9.14
C CYS A 492 5.90 47.94 -9.27
N PRO A 493 5.26 47.45 -10.34
CA PRO A 493 3.81 47.45 -10.50
C PRO A 493 3.08 46.79 -9.32
N ARG A 494 1.82 47.18 -9.08
CA ARG A 494 0.99 46.62 -7.99
C ARG A 494 0.99 45.09 -8.02
N GLY A 495 1.20 44.48 -6.85
CA GLY A 495 1.28 43.02 -6.67
C GLY A 495 2.66 42.41 -6.95
N THR A 496 3.69 43.22 -7.23
CA THR A 496 5.06 42.75 -7.47
C THR A 496 6.09 43.44 -6.57
N GLU A 497 7.16 42.73 -6.22
CA GLU A 497 8.30 43.22 -5.44
C GLU A 497 9.62 42.94 -6.17
N VAL A 498 10.67 43.71 -5.85
CA VAL A 498 12.01 43.46 -6.41
C VAL A 498 12.57 42.18 -5.80
N ARG A 499 12.75 41.16 -6.63
CA ARG A 499 13.35 39.88 -6.22
C ARG A 499 14.29 39.33 -7.29
N ASN A 500 15.55 39.09 -6.89
CA ASN A 500 16.64 38.67 -7.78
C ASN A 500 16.80 39.60 -9.02
N GLY A 501 16.78 40.92 -8.80
CA GLY A 501 17.03 41.91 -9.86
C GLY A 501 15.89 42.13 -10.85
N ALA A 502 14.67 41.67 -10.56
CA ALA A 502 13.48 41.91 -11.36
C ALA A 502 12.23 42.07 -10.49
N CYS A 503 11.23 42.80 -10.97
CA CYS A 503 9.91 42.81 -10.34
C CYS A 503 9.23 41.45 -10.55
N ARG A 504 8.92 40.76 -9.46
CA ARG A 504 8.26 39.44 -9.46
C ARG A 504 6.99 39.50 -8.60
N PRO A 505 5.97 38.66 -8.88
CA PRO A 505 4.80 38.55 -8.02
C PRO A 505 5.21 38.34 -6.57
N ILE A 506 4.62 39.13 -5.67
CA ILE A 506 4.75 38.92 -4.22
C ILE A 506 4.25 37.50 -3.97
N ARG A 507 5.09 36.63 -3.40
CA ARG A 507 4.63 35.29 -3.07
C ARG A 507 3.50 35.44 -2.04
N PRO A 508 2.33 34.81 -2.25
CA PRO A 508 1.29 34.82 -1.25
C PRO A 508 1.88 34.27 0.05
N LYS A 509 1.62 34.98 1.17
CA LYS A 509 1.95 34.47 2.50
C LYS A 509 1.25 33.11 2.66
N PRO A 510 1.91 32.12 3.28
CA PRO A 510 1.31 30.80 3.42
C PRO A 510 -0.07 30.95 4.06
N GLU A 511 -1.11 30.42 3.42
CA GLU A 511 -2.50 30.55 3.86
C GLU A 511 -2.75 29.89 5.22
N GLN A 512 -1.86 28.97 5.61
CA GLN A 512 -1.85 28.34 6.92
C GLN A 512 -0.42 28.19 7.45
N CYS A 513 -0.27 28.41 8.75
CA CYS A 513 0.98 28.14 9.44
C CYS A 513 1.16 26.64 9.66
N THR A 514 2.14 26.05 8.97
CA THR A 514 2.39 24.60 8.99
C THR A 514 2.99 24.09 10.31
N ILE A 515 3.54 24.98 11.14
CA ILE A 515 4.13 24.65 12.43
C ILE A 515 3.05 24.70 13.50
N ARG A 516 2.86 23.59 14.21
CA ARG A 516 1.78 23.42 15.20
C ARG A 516 1.82 24.52 16.28
N GLY A 517 0.79 25.34 16.36
CA GLY A 517 0.65 26.41 17.36
C GLY A 517 1.16 27.78 16.91
N GLN A 518 1.66 27.92 15.67
CA GLN A 518 1.82 29.23 15.07
C GLN A 518 0.46 29.81 14.66
N LEU A 519 0.37 31.12 14.68
CA LEU A 519 -0.80 31.91 14.30
C LEU A 519 -0.36 33.11 13.45
N HIS A 520 -1.25 33.60 12.61
CA HIS A 520 -0.98 34.80 11.83
C HIS A 520 -0.96 36.03 12.75
N ASN A 521 0.06 36.87 12.62
CA ASN A 521 0.04 38.21 13.19
C ASN A 521 -0.85 39.14 12.34
N ALA A 522 -0.98 40.41 12.77
CA ALA A 522 -1.76 41.42 12.05
C ALA A 522 -1.29 41.66 10.60
N ASP A 523 -0.03 41.33 10.30
CA ASP A 523 0.56 41.47 8.96
C ASP A 523 0.39 40.19 8.12
N GLY A 524 -0.17 39.10 8.68
CA GLY A 524 -0.36 37.81 8.00
C GLY A 524 0.85 36.88 8.05
N ASP A 525 1.86 37.15 8.88
CA ASP A 525 3.03 36.27 9.08
C ASP A 525 2.77 35.21 10.17
N CYS A 526 3.28 34.01 9.94
CA CYS A 526 3.18 32.91 10.91
C CYS A 526 4.16 33.08 12.07
N VAL A 527 3.62 33.42 13.24
CA VAL A 527 4.39 33.67 14.47
C VAL A 527 3.89 32.78 15.62
N CYS A 528 4.75 32.47 16.58
CA CYS A 528 4.32 31.83 17.81
C CYS A 528 3.68 32.87 18.77
N PRO A 529 2.66 32.50 19.56
CA PRO A 529 2.09 33.39 20.58
C PRO A 529 3.14 33.90 21.56
N GLN A 530 2.91 35.08 22.16
CA GLN A 530 3.84 35.68 23.13
C GLN A 530 4.23 34.69 24.23
N GLY A 531 5.53 34.62 24.54
CA GLY A 531 6.09 33.68 25.52
C GLY A 531 6.33 32.25 25.00
N THR A 532 6.14 32.01 23.70
CA THR A 532 6.40 30.70 23.06
C THR A 532 7.34 30.83 21.85
N GLU A 533 8.11 29.78 21.58
CA GLU A 533 9.01 29.68 20.43
C GLU A 533 8.82 28.34 19.69
N VAL A 534 9.21 28.29 18.41
CA VAL A 534 9.17 27.06 17.63
C VAL A 534 10.22 26.08 18.17
N ARG A 535 9.78 24.98 18.76
CA ARG A 535 10.65 23.87 19.20
C ARG A 535 10.06 22.52 18.83
N ASN A 536 10.83 21.73 18.07
CA ASN A 536 10.43 20.42 17.53
C ASN A 536 9.12 20.48 16.72
N GLY A 537 9.02 21.44 15.79
CA GLY A 537 7.86 21.57 14.90
C GLY A 537 6.57 22.04 15.58
N ALA A 538 6.65 22.60 16.79
CA ALA A 538 5.51 23.19 17.49
C ALA A 538 5.91 24.43 18.31
N CYS A 539 5.00 25.40 18.47
CA CYS A 539 5.16 26.49 19.44
C CYS A 539 5.07 25.93 20.86
N ARG A 540 6.11 26.15 21.66
CA ARG A 540 6.21 25.70 23.05
C ARG A 540 6.64 26.87 23.93
N PRO A 541 6.27 26.88 25.22
CA PRO A 541 6.76 27.89 26.16
C PRO A 541 8.28 27.97 26.10
N ILE A 542 8.77 29.22 26.00
CA ILE A 542 10.20 29.52 26.12
C ILE A 542 10.61 28.99 27.50
N ARG A 543 11.52 28.01 27.52
CA ARG A 543 11.97 27.47 28.80
C ARG A 543 12.79 28.55 29.49
N PRO A 544 12.60 28.78 30.80
CA PRO A 544 13.55 29.59 31.56
C PRO A 544 14.94 28.99 31.38
N LYS A 545 15.92 29.84 31.08
CA LYS A 545 17.30 29.42 30.88
C LYS A 545 17.78 28.76 32.18
N PRO A 546 18.47 27.61 32.10
CA PRO A 546 18.87 26.89 33.29
C PRO A 546 19.80 27.75 34.15
N ASP A 547 19.48 27.89 35.45
CA ASP A 547 20.28 28.67 36.41
C ASP A 547 21.72 28.16 36.50
N GLN A 548 21.96 26.88 36.20
CA GLN A 548 23.27 26.26 36.15
C GLN A 548 23.42 25.34 34.92
N CYS A 549 24.57 25.41 34.27
CA CYS A 549 24.90 24.52 33.17
C CYS A 549 25.27 23.14 33.70
N THR A 550 24.51 22.12 33.30
CA THR A 550 24.66 20.75 33.81
C THR A 550 25.80 19.97 33.15
N ILE A 551 26.26 20.40 31.97
CA ILE A 551 27.38 19.77 31.24
C ILE A 551 28.69 20.38 31.72
N ARG A 552 29.63 19.52 32.12
CA ARG A 552 30.90 19.94 32.71
C ARG A 552 31.72 20.78 31.73
N GLY A 553 31.98 22.04 32.08
CA GLY A 553 32.77 22.97 31.29
C GLY A 553 31.94 23.91 30.39
N GLN A 554 30.61 23.83 30.41
CA GLN A 554 29.77 24.88 29.83
C GLN A 554 29.75 26.13 30.71
N VAL A 555 29.61 27.29 30.07
CA VAL A 555 29.46 28.60 30.69
C VAL A 555 28.27 29.30 30.06
N HIS A 556 27.63 30.22 30.79
CA HIS A 556 26.61 31.08 30.20
C HIS A 556 27.26 32.10 29.25
N ASP A 557 26.70 32.25 28.05
CA ASP A 557 27.06 33.34 27.15
C ASP A 557 26.38 34.67 27.54
N ALA A 558 26.60 35.72 26.76
CA ALA A 558 26.01 37.04 27.01
C ALA A 558 24.47 37.05 27.00
N ASN A 559 23.84 36.03 26.41
CA ASN A 559 22.40 35.87 26.38
C ASN A 559 21.90 34.97 27.51
N GLY A 560 22.77 34.35 28.30
CA GLY A 560 22.42 33.39 29.35
C GLY A 560 22.25 31.96 28.84
N ASP A 561 22.77 31.62 27.67
CA ASP A 561 22.71 30.25 27.14
C ASP A 561 23.95 29.44 27.56
N CYS A 562 23.75 28.18 27.95
CA CYS A 562 24.85 27.29 28.32
C CYS A 562 25.63 26.84 27.08
N VAL A 563 26.81 27.43 26.87
CA VAL A 563 27.68 27.18 25.72
C VAL A 563 29.04 26.63 26.16
N CYS A 564 29.66 25.84 25.29
CA CYS A 564 31.06 25.47 25.48
C CYS A 564 31.96 26.66 25.11
N PRO A 565 33.04 26.94 25.86
CA PRO A 565 34.01 27.99 25.54
C PRO A 565 34.58 27.83 24.12
N ARG A 566 35.00 28.95 23.51
CA ARG A 566 35.55 28.99 22.14
C ARG A 566 36.58 27.87 21.91
N GLY A 567 36.39 27.11 20.84
CA GLY A 567 37.25 25.98 20.46
C GLY A 567 36.87 24.63 21.08
N THR A 568 35.79 24.57 21.86
CA THR A 568 35.26 23.34 22.44
C THR A 568 33.80 23.09 22.03
N GLU A 569 33.37 21.83 22.06
CA GLU A 569 32.00 21.39 21.83
C GLU A 569 31.62 20.31 22.86
N VAL A 570 30.32 20.08 23.02
CA VAL A 570 29.83 19.03 23.91
C VAL A 570 30.20 17.66 23.31
N GLN A 571 31.05 16.91 23.99
CA GLN A 571 31.33 15.50 23.69
C GLN A 571 31.04 14.66 24.93
N GLY A 572 29.96 13.88 24.87
CA GLY A 572 29.39 13.20 26.04
C GLY A 572 28.87 14.23 27.06
N ASN A 573 29.25 14.10 28.33
CA ASN A 573 28.84 15.02 29.42
C ASN A 573 29.87 16.12 29.72
N ALA A 574 30.76 16.47 28.78
CA ALA A 574 31.75 17.54 28.98
C ALA A 574 32.06 18.32 27.70
N CYS A 575 32.46 19.59 27.86
CA CYS A 575 33.04 20.38 26.76
C CYS A 575 34.47 19.89 26.48
N ARG A 576 34.71 19.41 25.25
CA ARG A 576 36.02 18.96 24.76
C ARG A 576 36.39 19.72 23.49
N ARG A 577 37.67 19.79 23.15
CA ARG A 577 38.11 20.48 21.92
C ARG A 577 37.44 19.84 20.69
N LYS A 578 36.88 20.68 19.82
CA LYS A 578 36.29 20.25 18.55
C LYS A 578 37.29 19.38 17.80
N GLN A 579 36.92 18.14 17.49
CA GLN A 579 37.66 17.39 16.46
C GLN A 579 37.24 17.98 15.11
N PRO A 580 38.17 18.39 14.25
CA PRO A 580 37.80 18.95 12.96
C PRO A 580 37.05 17.90 12.14
N THR A 581 35.78 18.17 11.84
CA THR A 581 35.02 17.44 10.83
C THR A 581 35.69 17.69 9.49
N GLN A 582 36.32 16.65 8.97
CA GLN A 582 37.14 16.72 7.77
C GLN A 582 36.23 16.83 6.54
N GLU A 583 36.11 18.03 5.98
CA GLU A 583 35.48 18.27 4.67
C GLU A 583 36.20 17.41 3.63
N GLN A 584 35.44 16.63 2.87
CA GLN A 584 35.99 15.65 1.93
C GLN A 584 36.64 16.38 0.73
N CYS A 585 37.87 16.02 0.38
CA CYS A 585 38.58 16.63 -0.76
C CYS A 585 37.81 16.44 -2.08
N ASP A 586 37.58 17.53 -2.81
CA ASP A 586 36.77 17.56 -4.05
C ASP A 586 37.40 16.77 -5.21
N ILE A 587 38.73 16.63 -5.24
CA ILE A 587 39.45 15.90 -6.30
C ILE A 587 39.58 14.42 -5.92
N ARG A 588 39.08 13.54 -6.81
CA ARG A 588 39.05 12.10 -6.58
C ARG A 588 40.45 11.53 -6.33
N GLY A 589 40.65 11.01 -5.11
CA GLY A 589 41.91 10.38 -4.68
C GLY A 589 42.84 11.25 -3.85
N GLN A 590 42.48 12.52 -3.59
CA GLN A 590 43.20 13.35 -2.62
C GLN A 590 42.87 12.94 -1.17
N VAL A 591 43.85 13.11 -0.30
CA VAL A 591 43.75 12.88 1.14
C VAL A 591 44.32 14.08 1.90
N HIS A 592 43.83 14.37 3.10
CA HIS A 592 44.42 15.47 3.86
C HIS A 592 45.77 15.09 4.45
N ASN A 593 46.73 16.00 4.37
CA ASN A 593 47.98 15.89 5.12
C ASN A 593 47.78 16.28 6.60
N LYS A 594 48.84 16.18 7.41
CA LYS A 594 48.84 16.53 8.85
C LYS A 594 48.51 18.01 9.14
N ARG A 595 48.47 18.87 8.12
CA ARG A 595 48.08 20.28 8.20
C ARG A 595 46.65 20.54 7.72
N GLY A 596 45.91 19.49 7.32
CA GLY A 596 44.53 19.58 6.85
C GLY A 596 44.39 19.94 5.36
N GLU A 597 45.47 20.01 4.60
CA GLU A 597 45.44 20.36 3.16
C GLU A 597 45.19 19.11 2.31
N CYS A 598 44.31 19.21 1.30
CA CYS A 598 44.05 18.14 0.34
C CYS A 598 45.25 17.94 -0.61
N VAL A 599 45.89 16.78 -0.53
CA VAL A 599 47.07 16.43 -1.34
C VAL A 599 46.94 15.05 -1.97
N CYS A 600 47.56 14.84 -3.13
CA CYS A 600 47.66 13.51 -3.71
C CYS A 600 48.64 12.63 -2.89
N PRO A 601 48.35 11.34 -2.68
CA PRO A 601 49.28 10.41 -2.03
C PRO A 601 50.65 10.39 -2.71
N ARG A 602 51.72 10.15 -1.94
CA ARG A 602 53.11 10.12 -2.45
C ARG A 602 53.24 9.25 -3.71
N GLY A 603 53.86 9.81 -4.75
CA GLY A 603 54.05 9.17 -6.05
C GLY A 603 52.89 9.35 -7.03
N THR A 604 51.88 10.15 -6.70
CA THR A 604 50.77 10.53 -7.59
C THR A 604 50.64 12.04 -7.66
N GLU A 605 50.17 12.54 -8.80
CA GLU A 605 49.83 13.95 -9.03
C GLU A 605 48.44 14.05 -9.68
N VAL A 606 47.86 15.24 -9.70
CA VAL A 606 46.53 15.44 -10.29
C VAL A 606 46.64 15.38 -11.81
N ILE A 607 46.08 14.33 -12.42
CA ILE A 607 46.02 14.14 -13.88
C ILE A 607 44.56 13.89 -14.26
N ASN A 608 43.99 14.77 -15.09
CA ASN A 608 42.58 14.71 -15.54
C ASN A 608 41.58 14.60 -14.36
N GLY A 609 41.74 15.47 -13.36
CA GLY A 609 40.80 15.57 -12.24
C GLY A 609 40.85 14.42 -11.21
N ALA A 610 41.89 13.59 -11.23
CA ALA A 610 42.11 12.55 -10.21
C ALA A 610 43.61 12.38 -9.90
N CYS A 611 43.93 11.93 -8.69
CA CYS A 611 45.31 11.59 -8.35
C CYS A 611 45.74 10.32 -9.10
N ARG A 612 46.72 10.44 -10.00
CA ARG A 612 47.27 9.34 -10.81
C ARG A 612 48.79 9.36 -10.73
N ARG A 613 49.44 8.21 -10.91
CA ARG A 613 50.90 8.17 -11.03
C ARG A 613 51.31 8.84 -12.35
N PRO A 614 52.30 9.76 -12.35
CA PRO A 614 52.90 10.22 -13.60
C PRO A 614 53.39 9.00 -14.39
N ARG A 615 53.11 8.94 -15.69
CA ARG A 615 53.67 7.89 -16.55
C ARG A 615 55.18 8.08 -16.59
N GLN A 616 55.91 7.24 -15.86
CA GLN A 616 57.34 7.10 -16.00
C GLN A 616 57.59 6.34 -17.31
N GLU A 617 58.39 6.91 -18.22
CA GLU A 617 58.87 6.23 -19.43
C GLU A 617 59.47 4.89 -19.00
N VAL A 618 58.92 3.79 -19.53
CA VAL A 618 59.32 2.43 -19.15
C VAL A 618 60.64 2.13 -19.85
N GLU A 619 61.76 2.40 -19.20
CA GLU A 619 63.05 1.83 -19.63
C GLU A 619 63.05 0.32 -19.36
N CYS A 620 63.30 -0.47 -20.41
CA CYS A 620 63.43 -1.92 -20.30
C CYS A 620 64.71 -2.30 -19.56
N ALA A 621 64.65 -3.36 -18.75
CA ALA A 621 65.80 -3.83 -17.97
C ALA A 621 67.00 -4.22 -18.88
N PRO A 622 68.26 -4.03 -18.43
CA PRO A 622 69.44 -4.33 -19.23
C PRO A 622 69.42 -5.76 -19.79
N GLY A 623 69.61 -5.89 -21.11
CA GLY A 623 69.49 -7.18 -21.82
C GLY A 623 68.14 -7.43 -22.50
N SER A 624 67.22 -6.47 -22.43
CA SER A 624 65.96 -6.45 -23.18
C SER A 624 65.79 -5.11 -23.91
N GLN A 625 65.10 -5.11 -25.05
CA GLN A 625 64.76 -3.89 -25.79
C GLN A 625 63.25 -3.80 -26.04
N MET A 626 62.73 -2.57 -26.07
CA MET A 626 61.32 -2.30 -26.29
C MET A 626 60.96 -2.53 -27.76
N ILE A 627 60.04 -3.45 -28.04
CA ILE A 627 59.50 -3.71 -29.38
C ILE A 627 57.97 -3.78 -29.25
N ASN A 628 57.25 -2.96 -30.03
CA ASN A 628 55.78 -2.89 -30.03
C ASN A 628 55.15 -2.67 -28.63
N GLY A 629 55.78 -1.86 -27.79
CA GLY A 629 55.26 -1.52 -26.46
C GLY A 629 55.45 -2.61 -25.39
N GLN A 630 56.22 -3.67 -25.66
CA GLN A 630 56.64 -4.66 -24.67
C GLN A 630 58.16 -4.85 -24.67
N CYS A 631 58.75 -5.03 -23.49
CA CYS A 631 60.18 -5.31 -23.35
C CYS A 631 60.48 -6.78 -23.71
N GLN A 632 61.26 -7.02 -24.76
CA GLN A 632 61.65 -8.36 -25.22
C GLN A 632 63.16 -8.60 -25.03
N PRO A 633 63.60 -9.81 -24.63
CA PRO A 633 65.00 -10.10 -24.38
C PRO A 633 65.85 -10.16 -25.67
N ILE A 634 67.06 -9.61 -25.62
CA ILE A 634 68.02 -9.63 -26.74
C ILE A 634 68.71 -11.02 -26.75
N ILE A 635 68.21 -11.95 -27.57
CA ILE A 635 68.79 -13.30 -27.68
C ILE A 635 70.12 -13.26 -28.45
N ARG A 636 71.25 -13.12 -27.76
CA ARG A 636 72.59 -13.35 -28.32
C ARG A 636 72.87 -14.87 -28.37
N ARG A 637 72.57 -15.49 -29.51
CA ARG A 637 72.87 -16.92 -29.75
C ARG A 637 74.39 -17.16 -29.70
N ARG A 638 74.84 -18.06 -28.82
CA ARG A 638 76.21 -18.59 -28.79
C ARG A 638 76.28 -19.84 -29.67
N CYS A 639 77.49 -20.20 -30.07
CA CYS A 639 77.73 -21.47 -30.73
C CYS A 639 77.39 -22.64 -29.78
N PRO A 640 76.81 -23.75 -30.29
CA PRO A 640 76.49 -24.93 -29.47
C PRO A 640 77.72 -25.51 -28.77
N GLU A 641 77.52 -26.17 -27.64
CA GLU A 641 78.60 -26.79 -26.86
C GLU A 641 79.42 -27.78 -27.70
N GLY A 642 80.74 -27.78 -27.47
CA GLY A 642 81.68 -28.51 -28.30
C GLY A 642 81.97 -27.84 -29.64
N THR A 643 81.65 -26.55 -29.83
CA THR A 643 82.10 -25.73 -30.99
C THR A 643 82.56 -24.31 -30.57
N ILE A 644 83.50 -23.70 -31.29
CA ILE A 644 83.95 -22.29 -31.09
C ILE A 644 83.66 -21.42 -32.33
N GLY A 645 83.35 -20.12 -32.11
CA GLY A 645 83.06 -19.15 -33.17
C GLY A 645 81.97 -18.13 -32.76
N ARG A 646 81.40 -17.41 -33.74
CA ARG A 646 80.28 -16.47 -33.54
C ARG A 646 79.10 -16.90 -34.39
N TYR A 647 77.95 -17.15 -33.75
CA TYR A 647 76.75 -17.66 -34.42
C TYR A 647 76.35 -16.75 -35.61
N PRO A 648 76.06 -17.32 -36.79
CA PRO A 648 75.85 -18.75 -37.08
C PRO A 648 77.11 -19.56 -37.48
N ASN A 649 78.32 -18.99 -37.45
CA ASN A 649 79.53 -19.62 -37.97
C ASN A 649 80.40 -20.25 -36.85
N CYS A 650 80.14 -21.53 -36.51
CA CYS A 650 80.75 -22.26 -35.38
C CYS A 650 81.53 -23.52 -35.84
N ARG A 651 82.60 -23.95 -35.13
CA ARG A 651 83.46 -25.12 -35.49
C ARG A 651 83.80 -26.07 -34.30
N PRO A 652 83.87 -27.42 -34.41
CA PRO A 652 83.90 -28.35 -33.26
C PRO A 652 85.21 -28.52 -32.44
N ILE A 653 85.08 -28.88 -31.15
CA ILE A 653 86.11 -29.16 -30.12
C ILE A 653 86.06 -30.67 -29.78
N ARG A 654 87.18 -31.40 -29.89
CA ARG A 654 87.24 -32.87 -29.72
C ARG A 654 87.58 -33.30 -28.27
N GLY A 655 86.79 -34.21 -27.68
CA GLY A 655 87.26 -35.15 -26.63
C GLY A 655 86.32 -35.56 -25.47
N GLN A 656 85.66 -36.74 -25.63
CA GLN A 656 85.34 -37.82 -24.65
C GLN A 656 84.23 -37.73 -23.56
N PRO A 657 83.61 -38.87 -23.17
CA PRO A 657 82.16 -38.99 -22.89
C PRO A 657 81.76 -39.47 -21.46
N SER A 658 80.45 -39.42 -21.21
CA SER A 658 79.67 -39.67 -19.99
C SER A 658 79.35 -41.15 -19.68
N LEU A 659 79.10 -41.44 -18.40
CA LEU A 659 78.47 -42.67 -17.87
C LEU A 659 77.22 -42.27 -17.06
N GLU A 660 76.04 -42.73 -17.48
CA GLU A 660 74.75 -42.60 -16.79
C GLU A 660 74.22 -43.98 -16.34
N LEU A 661 73.56 -44.03 -15.18
CA LEU A 661 72.79 -45.16 -14.68
C LEU A 661 71.34 -44.74 -14.40
N ASN A 662 70.42 -45.49 -15.01
CA ASN A 662 68.94 -45.53 -14.93
C ASN A 662 68.45 -46.18 -13.62
N PRO A 663 67.16 -46.12 -13.16
CA PRO A 663 66.02 -46.67 -13.93
C PRO A 663 64.57 -46.17 -13.65
N GLY A 664 63.69 -46.31 -14.65
CA GLY A 664 62.23 -46.32 -14.50
C GLY A 664 61.57 -46.94 -15.74
N LEU A 665 61.02 -48.14 -15.62
CA LEU A 665 60.50 -48.98 -16.71
C LEU A 665 59.00 -49.26 -16.54
N LEU A 666 58.36 -49.48 -17.71
CA LEU A 666 57.08 -50.16 -18.04
C LEU A 666 55.88 -49.23 -18.32
N LEU A 667 55.57 -48.89 -19.58
CA LEU A 667 54.97 -49.63 -20.73
C LEU A 667 53.45 -49.85 -20.63
N GLN A 668 52.68 -49.18 -21.52
CA GLN A 668 52.05 -49.82 -22.69
C GLN A 668 51.41 -48.79 -23.64
N GLN A 669 51.52 -49.06 -24.95
CA GLN A 669 50.98 -48.31 -26.09
C GLN A 669 49.81 -49.07 -26.73
N VAL A 670 48.93 -48.37 -27.48
CA VAL A 670 48.66 -48.54 -28.93
C VAL A 670 47.25 -48.00 -29.31
N LEU A 671 47.21 -47.13 -30.34
CA LEU A 671 46.07 -46.50 -31.07
C LEU A 671 45.64 -47.36 -32.32
N PRO A 672 44.67 -47.01 -33.20
CA PRO A 672 43.83 -45.79 -33.31
C PRO A 672 42.31 -45.97 -33.61
N ARG A 673 41.63 -44.82 -33.56
CA ARG A 673 40.21 -44.51 -33.83
C ARG A 673 39.83 -44.51 -35.33
N ARG A 674 38.61 -44.96 -35.63
CA ARG A 674 37.76 -44.52 -36.76
C ARG A 674 36.86 -43.36 -36.28
N THR A 675 36.74 -42.33 -37.09
CA THR A 675 35.92 -41.12 -36.92
C THR A 675 34.43 -41.37 -37.22
N PRO A 676 33.49 -40.82 -36.43
CA PRO A 676 32.09 -40.70 -36.82
C PRO A 676 31.69 -39.25 -37.19
N GLN A 677 30.83 -39.15 -38.21
CA GLN A 677 30.05 -37.97 -38.61
C GLN A 677 28.98 -37.64 -37.56
N VAL A 678 28.83 -36.36 -37.21
CA VAL A 678 27.53 -35.67 -37.01
C VAL A 678 27.77 -34.18 -37.29
N GLU A 679 27.28 -33.67 -38.42
CA GLU A 679 27.13 -32.24 -38.68
C GLU A 679 25.64 -31.89 -38.56
N GLN A 680 25.33 -31.04 -37.57
CA GLN A 680 24.18 -30.16 -37.60
C GLN A 680 24.56 -28.96 -38.47
N GLN A 681 23.74 -28.64 -39.47
CA GLN A 681 23.93 -27.45 -40.31
C GLN A 681 22.60 -26.71 -40.44
N GLN A 682 22.62 -25.43 -40.07
CA GLN A 682 21.57 -24.45 -40.25
C GLN A 682 21.99 -23.44 -41.33
N ASP A 683 21.05 -23.17 -42.24
CA ASP A 683 20.89 -22.05 -43.19
C ASP A 683 21.87 -21.84 -44.35
N PRO A 684 21.49 -21.18 -45.48
CA PRO A 684 20.28 -20.36 -45.75
C PRO A 684 19.54 -20.60 -47.10
N ASP A 685 18.41 -19.88 -47.28
CA ASP A 685 17.61 -19.57 -48.51
C ASP A 685 18.48 -19.25 -49.78
N PRO A 686 18.01 -19.37 -51.07
CA PRO A 686 16.78 -18.74 -51.57
C PRO A 686 16.00 -19.41 -52.76
N ASN A 687 14.73 -18.98 -52.87
CA ASN A 687 13.96 -18.69 -54.10
C ASN A 687 13.23 -19.78 -54.95
N ARG A 688 11.98 -19.39 -55.28
CA ARG A 688 11.14 -19.65 -56.48
C ARG A 688 10.16 -20.85 -56.53
N ILE A 689 8.88 -20.46 -56.40
CA ILE A 689 7.80 -20.57 -57.41
C ILE A 689 6.94 -21.86 -57.51
N LEU A 690 5.62 -21.58 -57.43
CA LEU A 690 4.44 -22.23 -58.04
C LEU A 690 3.67 -23.35 -57.31
N LYS A 691 2.47 -22.94 -56.87
CA LYS A 691 1.14 -23.51 -57.17
C LYS A 691 0.58 -24.72 -56.40
N LEU A 692 -0.70 -24.53 -56.09
CA LEU A 692 -1.84 -25.48 -56.06
C LEU A 692 -2.28 -26.06 -54.69
N GLN A 693 -3.36 -25.45 -54.20
CA GLN A 693 -4.69 -26.03 -53.93
C GLN A 693 -4.92 -27.03 -52.78
N GLN A 694 -5.96 -26.67 -52.00
CA GLN A 694 -7.03 -27.51 -51.39
C GLN A 694 -6.56 -28.44 -50.26
N GLN A 695 -7.15 -28.46 -49.06
CA GLN A 695 -8.54 -28.27 -48.60
C GLN A 695 -8.57 -27.57 -47.23
#